data_AF-A0A947H9Z5-F1
#
_entry.id   AF-A0A947H9Z5-F1
#
_cell.length_a   1.000
_cell.length_b   1.000
_cell.length_c   1.000
_cell.angle_alpha   90.00
_cell.angle_beta   90.00
_cell.angle_gamma   90.00
#
_symmetry.space_group_name_H-M   'P 1'
#
loop_
_entity.id
_entity.type
_entity.pdbx_description
1 polymer ?
#
loop_
_entity_poly.entity_id
_entity_poly.type
_entity_poly.pdbx_seq_one_letter_code
_entity_poly.pdbx_strand_id
1 'polypeptide(L)'
;MTDAALNNEEQEITRTVPAFWKSQEFWVLATLLITALVLRIVLSNTMHGHPTDINNFKAWAMHVARHDFHSFYKSVDPAKGVWCDYPPLYILVLWGIGKFYAIFDPNFANWNKGFFTLLVKMPSILADLGCMALFVVILKRYIPFFLAIIPAFIFAIHPAVVYESAMWGQVDSITLVLQFLAVWLMLKKQEGGAILVTTLNILVKPQGLILMPFVLLWTLWRRRWPQLAGGLVGSLLATLALTAIFVPTNQMITWFVNQYVNQANLYPYSSIQAFNFWSLTNMWQSDVSRGIFGIGGGNPSLLWQHKTWGLILFSLAYAGALLFFWQNRPKEDEDGGVVIWHTSTLIMIAFFLFPTRMHERYLFSGLFFLLGSMVLNRRLVASFYSLSFIFMLNLLYELPGTKRELNFPSFLYSMNEFLAKGWYKPLAVLNIIIFAWIVFVLVQGPLLDASERLKESSLKLWQRIIRINVRDLIPVPQPLDWQDIKIIALFVVGSALLKLWRLEFPPEMVFDEVYHARAGGEYVLGMHPFEWVHPPLAKLLIAVGVNVYELTGVGWRILPVIAGSFLLLSVYLLARFTLPHRWQAVCATLLLACDGVYFVQSRTAMTNIFATLFQVTALMFTWRFFQVYWHRLDSTKNYLSSYFYFLGAVVFIGLSLCTRWTSLWSYGFMMGVLAIGVVIPSLLMYRYFAKIGNSFQRWLYTFLPLVIIPVAVILIPAILYLASYSQYMSLGHSVQEVIEMQKGIWRYHAQLTDPHPYYSAWYTWPWLVRPTWYYFHNNGNNTIGGILALGNPAIWWLSMPVVLVVIWQGLLRKNLNLWFLGFACLFMYLPWGLSPRTLNFAHYFFEAVPYACLSIAAALGFAVERWKNAGPWIVRGYMALACGLFVMFYPIYSAFPIPWWYYNLLRWFPSWV
;
A
#
# COMPACT_ATOMS: atom_id res chain seq x y z
N MET A 1 -14.22 -46.91 46.20
CA MET A 1 -14.60 -46.37 44.89
C MET A 1 -13.43 -46.66 43.97
N THR A 2 -13.70 -47.51 42.99
CA THR A 2 -12.74 -48.30 42.21
C THR A 2 -12.04 -47.48 41.12
N ASP A 3 -10.84 -47.93 40.74
CA ASP A 3 -10.01 -47.49 39.59
C ASP A 3 -10.74 -47.49 38.22
N ALA A 4 -12.01 -47.89 38.19
CA ALA A 4 -12.90 -47.78 37.04
C ALA A 4 -13.41 -46.33 36.80
N ALA A 5 -13.37 -45.45 37.80
CA ALA A 5 -13.85 -44.06 37.65
C ALA A 5 -12.83 -43.14 36.95
N LEU A 6 -11.52 -43.41 37.10
CA LEU A 6 -10.46 -42.63 36.45
C LEU A 6 -10.26 -43.02 34.97
N ASN A 7 -10.59 -44.25 34.58
CA ASN A 7 -10.49 -44.69 33.19
C ASN A 7 -11.68 -44.22 32.31
N ASN A 8 -12.80 -43.84 32.91
CA ASN A 8 -13.96 -43.32 32.16
C ASN A 8 -13.85 -41.81 31.90
N GLU A 9 -13.23 -41.02 32.78
CA GLU A 9 -12.99 -39.59 32.50
C GLU A 9 -11.93 -39.36 31.40
N GLU A 10 -10.99 -40.30 31.19
CA GLU A 10 -10.06 -40.24 30.05
C GLU A 10 -10.66 -40.73 28.73
N GLN A 11 -11.69 -41.59 28.76
CA GLN A 11 -12.39 -42.06 27.55
C GLN A 11 -13.55 -41.14 27.13
N GLU A 12 -14.03 -40.29 28.02
CA GLU A 12 -15.13 -39.33 27.75
C GLU A 12 -14.64 -37.91 27.42
N ILE A 13 -13.32 -37.72 27.22
CA ILE A 13 -12.80 -36.63 26.38
C ILE A 13 -13.17 -36.96 24.93
N THR A 14 -14.43 -36.68 24.64
CA THR A 14 -15.01 -36.34 23.36
C THR A 14 -14.03 -36.43 22.20
N ARG A 15 -14.38 -37.32 21.28
CA ARG A 15 -14.03 -37.29 19.85
C ARG A 15 -14.33 -35.91 19.25
N THR A 16 -13.63 -34.86 19.67
CA THR A 16 -13.53 -33.63 18.91
C THR A 16 -12.59 -33.97 17.77
N VAL A 17 -13.15 -34.24 16.60
CA VAL A 17 -12.41 -34.17 15.35
C VAL A 17 -11.57 -32.89 15.43
N PRO A 18 -10.23 -32.94 15.47
CA PRO A 18 -9.44 -31.74 15.64
C PRO A 18 -9.84 -30.79 14.52
N ALA A 19 -10.36 -29.62 14.90
CA ALA A 19 -10.81 -28.63 13.94
C ALA A 19 -9.68 -28.41 12.92
N PHE A 20 -10.00 -28.52 11.63
CA PHE A 20 -9.01 -28.41 10.54
C PHE A 20 -8.18 -27.10 10.63
N TRP A 21 -8.78 -26.08 11.25
CA TRP A 21 -8.14 -24.84 11.67
C TRP A 21 -8.18 -24.67 13.19
N LYS A 22 -7.06 -24.24 13.79
CA LYS A 22 -7.12 -23.59 15.10
C LYS A 22 -7.86 -22.26 14.94
N SER A 23 -8.70 -21.87 15.90
CA SER A 23 -9.50 -20.64 15.83
C SER A 23 -8.69 -19.40 15.42
N GLN A 24 -7.45 -19.28 15.91
CA GLN A 24 -6.52 -18.19 15.54
C GLN A 24 -6.12 -18.20 14.06
N GLU A 25 -5.82 -19.38 13.50
CA GLU A 25 -5.39 -19.51 12.11
C GLU A 25 -6.53 -19.13 11.15
N PHE A 26 -7.76 -19.50 11.52
CA PHE A 26 -8.96 -19.12 10.79
C PHE A 26 -9.13 -17.59 10.76
N TRP A 27 -9.06 -16.92 11.92
CA TRP A 27 -9.23 -15.47 11.98
C TRP A 27 -8.11 -14.70 11.27
N VAL A 28 -6.86 -15.18 11.31
CA VAL A 28 -5.75 -14.57 10.56
C VAL A 28 -6.00 -14.68 9.05
N LEU A 29 -6.38 -15.86 8.56
CA LEU A 29 -6.71 -16.05 7.15
C LEU A 29 -7.95 -15.22 6.76
N ALA A 30 -9.01 -15.22 7.56
CA ALA A 30 -10.21 -14.44 7.30
C ALA A 30 -9.91 -12.93 7.23
N THR A 31 -9.09 -12.42 8.16
CA THR A 31 -8.67 -11.00 8.16
C THR A 31 -7.89 -10.66 6.88
N LEU A 32 -6.95 -11.53 6.47
CA LEU A 32 -6.23 -11.36 5.21
C LEU A 32 -7.18 -11.33 4.00
N LEU A 33 -8.12 -12.28 3.91
CA LEU A 33 -9.07 -12.37 2.81
C LEU A 33 -10.01 -11.15 2.76
N ILE A 34 -10.53 -10.69 3.90
CA ILE A 34 -11.39 -9.51 3.98
C ILE A 34 -10.60 -8.25 3.57
N THR A 35 -9.37 -8.10 4.06
CA THR A 35 -8.51 -6.96 3.72
C THR A 35 -8.17 -6.94 2.23
N ALA A 36 -7.84 -8.11 1.67
CA ALA A 36 -7.56 -8.29 0.26
C ALA A 36 -8.77 -8.00 -0.63
N LEU A 37 -9.98 -8.38 -0.18
CA LEU A 37 -11.25 -8.08 -0.85
C LEU A 37 -11.54 -6.58 -0.86
N VAL A 38 -11.44 -5.91 0.29
CA VAL A 38 -11.66 -4.46 0.40
C VAL A 38 -10.67 -3.70 -0.50
N LEU A 39 -9.39 -4.07 -0.46
CA LEU A 39 -8.36 -3.48 -1.31
C LEU A 39 -8.73 -3.61 -2.80
N ARG A 40 -9.13 -4.82 -3.24
CA ARG A 40 -9.49 -5.09 -4.64
C ARG A 40 -10.75 -4.35 -5.08
N ILE A 41 -11.79 -4.27 -4.24
CA ILE A 41 -13.01 -3.51 -4.55
C ILE A 41 -12.68 -2.02 -4.69
N VAL A 42 -11.89 -1.45 -3.78
CA VAL A 42 -11.47 -0.05 -3.83
C VAL A 42 -10.69 0.23 -5.11
N LEU A 43 -9.69 -0.60 -5.42
CA LEU A 43 -8.85 -0.42 -6.60
C LEU A 43 -9.60 -0.70 -7.91
N SER A 44 -10.55 -1.63 -7.92
CA SER A 44 -11.39 -1.91 -9.09
C SER A 44 -12.22 -0.70 -9.51
N ASN A 45 -12.58 0.19 -8.58
CA ASN A 45 -13.31 1.42 -8.89
C ASN A 45 -12.41 2.57 -9.34
N THR A 46 -11.09 2.44 -9.22
CA THR A 46 -10.14 3.48 -9.68
C THR A 46 -9.90 3.43 -11.18
N MET A 47 -10.16 2.30 -11.84
CA MET A 47 -9.91 2.08 -13.26
C MET A 47 -11.02 1.28 -13.92
N HIS A 48 -11.43 1.70 -15.13
CA HIS A 48 -12.41 0.94 -15.92
C HIS A 48 -11.91 -0.48 -16.26
N GLY A 49 -10.60 -0.65 -16.45
CA GLY A 49 -9.96 -1.89 -16.92
C GLY A 49 -9.66 -1.86 -18.40
N HIS A 50 -9.09 -2.95 -18.92
CA HIS A 50 -8.69 -3.00 -20.32
C HIS A 50 -9.93 -2.88 -21.22
N PRO A 51 -10.02 -1.86 -22.09
CA PRO A 51 -11.26 -1.54 -22.80
C PRO A 51 -11.82 -2.71 -23.60
N THR A 52 -10.97 -3.42 -24.36
CA THR A 52 -11.38 -4.57 -25.17
C THR A 52 -11.99 -5.69 -24.32
N ASP A 53 -11.27 -6.16 -23.30
CA ASP A 53 -11.70 -7.27 -22.45
C ASP A 53 -12.97 -6.93 -21.66
N ILE A 54 -13.00 -5.77 -20.99
CA ILE A 54 -14.16 -5.37 -20.18
C ILE A 54 -15.40 -5.17 -21.05
N ASN A 55 -15.25 -4.55 -22.22
CA ASN A 55 -16.37 -4.34 -23.12
C ASN A 55 -16.88 -5.67 -23.69
N ASN A 56 -15.98 -6.60 -24.03
CA ASN A 56 -16.34 -7.95 -24.48
C ASN A 56 -17.09 -8.71 -23.39
N PHE A 57 -16.56 -8.77 -22.16
CA PHE A 57 -17.23 -9.47 -21.05
C PHE A 57 -18.61 -8.89 -20.74
N LYS A 58 -18.75 -7.55 -20.74
CA LYS A 58 -20.05 -6.89 -20.59
C LYS A 58 -20.99 -7.23 -21.75
N ALA A 59 -20.52 -7.15 -22.99
CA ALA A 59 -21.31 -7.46 -24.17
C ALA A 59 -21.81 -8.91 -24.14
N TRP A 60 -20.94 -9.86 -23.78
CA TRP A 60 -21.32 -11.26 -23.66
C TRP A 60 -22.32 -11.49 -22.53
N ALA A 61 -22.07 -10.92 -21.34
CA ALA A 61 -23.00 -10.99 -20.20
C ALA A 61 -24.39 -10.43 -20.53
N MET A 62 -24.45 -9.29 -21.21
CA MET A 62 -25.71 -8.69 -21.68
C MET A 62 -26.41 -9.59 -22.70
N HIS A 63 -25.66 -10.15 -23.65
CA HIS A 63 -26.23 -10.98 -24.70
C HIS A 63 -26.92 -12.21 -24.10
N VAL A 64 -26.22 -12.99 -23.29
CA VAL A 64 -26.78 -14.22 -22.69
C VAL A 64 -27.85 -13.92 -21.63
N ALA A 65 -27.86 -12.73 -21.04
CA ALA A 65 -28.92 -12.33 -20.13
C ALA A 65 -30.24 -11.99 -20.86
N ARG A 66 -30.17 -11.48 -22.11
CA ARG A 66 -31.32 -11.04 -22.91
C ARG A 66 -31.86 -12.08 -23.88
N HIS A 67 -31.00 -12.95 -24.40
CA HIS A 67 -31.34 -13.92 -25.44
C HIS A 67 -31.22 -15.36 -24.91
N ASP A 68 -31.61 -16.33 -25.73
CA ASP A 68 -31.42 -17.75 -25.42
C ASP A 68 -29.95 -18.17 -25.55
N PHE A 69 -29.58 -19.26 -24.88
CA PHE A 69 -28.20 -19.75 -24.93
C PHE A 69 -27.79 -20.30 -26.31
N HIS A 70 -28.74 -20.82 -27.10
CA HIS A 70 -28.46 -21.40 -28.42
C HIS A 70 -28.13 -20.34 -29.47
N SER A 71 -28.58 -19.09 -29.27
CA SER A 71 -28.26 -17.96 -30.12
C SER A 71 -26.88 -17.37 -29.88
N PHE A 72 -26.28 -17.58 -28.69
CA PHE A 72 -25.05 -16.89 -28.29
C PHE A 72 -23.91 -17.13 -29.30
N TYR A 73 -23.41 -18.36 -29.44
CA TYR A 73 -22.30 -18.65 -30.36
C TYR A 73 -22.67 -18.54 -31.84
N LYS A 74 -23.97 -18.54 -32.18
CA LYS A 74 -24.42 -18.25 -33.56
C LYS A 74 -24.37 -16.77 -33.90
N SER A 75 -24.56 -15.91 -32.91
CA SER A 75 -24.52 -14.46 -33.04
C SER A 75 -23.10 -13.88 -33.05
N VAL A 76 -22.10 -14.71 -32.69
CA VAL A 76 -20.68 -14.38 -32.74
C VAL A 76 -20.24 -14.37 -34.20
N ASP A 77 -20.19 -13.17 -34.78
CA ASP A 77 -19.71 -12.93 -36.14
C ASP A 77 -18.54 -11.93 -36.08
N PRO A 78 -17.29 -12.41 -36.23
CA PRO A 78 -16.11 -11.55 -36.27
C PRO A 78 -16.20 -10.47 -37.36
N ALA A 79 -16.91 -10.72 -38.48
CA ALA A 79 -17.09 -9.73 -39.54
C ALA A 79 -18.02 -8.58 -39.15
N LYS A 80 -18.84 -8.76 -38.10
CA LYS A 80 -19.70 -7.72 -37.49
C LYS A 80 -19.11 -7.15 -36.20
N GLY A 81 -17.85 -7.48 -35.88
CA GLY A 81 -17.15 -6.99 -34.70
C GLY A 81 -17.55 -7.67 -33.37
N VAL A 82 -18.37 -8.73 -33.42
CA VAL A 82 -18.78 -9.49 -32.24
C VAL A 82 -18.08 -10.84 -32.25
N TRP A 83 -17.08 -11.03 -31.39
CA TRP A 83 -16.31 -12.27 -31.31
C TRP A 83 -16.35 -12.82 -29.88
N CYS A 84 -16.10 -14.12 -29.71
CA CYS A 84 -16.00 -14.79 -28.42
C CYS A 84 -14.96 -15.92 -28.52
N ASP A 85 -13.96 -15.87 -27.66
CA ASP A 85 -12.88 -16.84 -27.54
C ASP A 85 -12.94 -17.64 -26.23
N TYR A 86 -14.06 -17.56 -25.50
CA TYR A 86 -14.25 -18.28 -24.24
C TYR A 86 -15.15 -19.51 -24.42
N PRO A 87 -14.80 -20.65 -23.80
CA PRO A 87 -15.66 -21.82 -23.77
C PRO A 87 -16.87 -21.66 -22.82
N PRO A 88 -17.85 -22.58 -22.90
CA PRO A 88 -19.19 -22.40 -22.33
C PRO A 88 -19.25 -22.09 -20.83
N LEU A 89 -18.34 -22.61 -20.01
CA LEU A 89 -18.45 -22.49 -18.56
C LEU A 89 -18.28 -21.04 -18.10
N TYR A 90 -17.34 -20.29 -18.69
CA TYR A 90 -17.16 -18.88 -18.35
C TYR A 90 -18.36 -18.03 -18.81
N ILE A 91 -18.99 -18.41 -19.93
CA ILE A 91 -20.20 -17.73 -20.41
C ILE A 91 -21.37 -17.91 -19.42
N LEU A 92 -21.48 -19.05 -18.75
CA LEU A 92 -22.48 -19.24 -17.68
C LEU A 92 -22.20 -18.36 -16.45
N VAL A 93 -20.93 -18.12 -16.11
CA VAL A 93 -20.55 -17.16 -15.06
C VAL A 93 -21.03 -15.76 -15.44
N LEU A 94 -20.78 -15.34 -16.68
CA LEU A 94 -21.24 -14.06 -17.22
C LEU A 94 -22.78 -13.96 -17.29
N TRP A 95 -23.47 -15.06 -17.56
CA TRP A 95 -24.93 -15.13 -17.51
C TRP A 95 -25.47 -14.82 -16.11
N GLY A 96 -24.88 -15.43 -15.07
CA GLY A 96 -25.26 -15.14 -13.68
C GLY A 96 -25.07 -13.67 -13.33
N ILE A 97 -23.93 -13.08 -13.73
CA ILE A 97 -23.65 -11.65 -13.56
C ILE A 97 -24.66 -10.78 -14.31
N GLY A 98 -24.93 -11.09 -15.58
CA GLY A 98 -25.86 -10.34 -16.42
C GLY A 98 -27.29 -10.37 -15.86
N LYS A 99 -27.76 -11.54 -15.42
CA LYS A 99 -29.07 -11.69 -14.76
C LYS A 99 -29.14 -10.92 -13.44
N PHE A 100 -28.08 -10.95 -12.62
CA PHE A 100 -28.02 -10.18 -11.39
C PHE A 100 -28.06 -8.68 -11.65
N TYR A 101 -27.29 -8.18 -12.62
CA TYR A 101 -27.31 -6.77 -13.00
C TYR A 101 -28.68 -6.33 -13.55
N ALA A 102 -29.34 -7.20 -14.32
CA ALA A 102 -30.68 -6.94 -14.87
C ALA A 102 -31.78 -6.75 -13.79
N ILE A 103 -31.55 -7.17 -12.53
CA ILE A 103 -32.45 -6.87 -11.41
C ILE A 103 -32.47 -5.35 -11.14
N PHE A 104 -31.32 -4.68 -11.30
CA PHE A 104 -31.16 -3.25 -11.03
C PHE A 104 -31.35 -2.38 -12.27
N ASP A 105 -31.01 -2.90 -13.46
CA ASP A 105 -31.16 -2.20 -14.73
C ASP A 105 -31.62 -3.18 -15.82
N PRO A 106 -32.94 -3.48 -15.90
CA PRO A 106 -33.49 -4.50 -16.80
C PRO A 106 -33.18 -4.24 -18.27
N ASN A 107 -33.10 -2.97 -18.66
CA ASN A 107 -32.82 -2.55 -20.03
C ASN A 107 -31.33 -2.33 -20.29
N PHE A 108 -30.44 -2.59 -19.32
CA PHE A 108 -29.01 -2.30 -19.36
C PHE A 108 -28.69 -0.89 -19.92
N ALA A 109 -29.53 0.10 -19.60
CA ALA A 109 -29.35 1.47 -20.10
C ALA A 109 -28.04 2.10 -19.58
N ASN A 110 -27.58 1.64 -18.42
CA ASN A 110 -26.40 2.13 -17.71
C ASN A 110 -25.21 1.14 -17.74
N TRP A 111 -25.13 0.27 -18.75
CA TRP A 111 -24.09 -0.77 -18.85
C TRP A 111 -22.63 -0.25 -18.79
N ASN A 112 -22.41 1.02 -19.17
CA ASN A 112 -21.09 1.65 -19.14
C ASN A 112 -20.68 2.18 -17.75
N LYS A 113 -21.55 2.10 -16.74
CA LYS A 113 -21.27 2.59 -15.38
C LYS A 113 -20.40 1.62 -14.57
N GLY A 114 -19.80 2.15 -13.50
CA GLY A 114 -18.85 1.44 -12.65
C GLY A 114 -19.43 0.20 -11.95
N PHE A 115 -20.73 0.18 -11.63
CA PHE A 115 -21.34 -0.98 -10.97
C PHE A 115 -21.28 -2.25 -11.83
N PHE A 116 -21.63 -2.17 -13.13
CA PHE A 116 -21.55 -3.33 -14.00
C PHE A 116 -20.09 -3.76 -14.25
N THR A 117 -19.18 -2.79 -14.37
CA THR A 117 -17.74 -3.07 -14.45
C THR A 117 -17.25 -3.86 -13.24
N LEU A 118 -17.62 -3.44 -12.03
CA LEU A 118 -17.26 -4.13 -10.80
C LEU A 118 -17.78 -5.57 -10.82
N LEU A 119 -19.06 -5.77 -11.16
CA LEU A 119 -19.66 -7.12 -11.19
C LEU A 119 -18.96 -8.06 -12.17
N VAL A 120 -18.54 -7.57 -13.34
CA VAL A 120 -17.80 -8.37 -14.32
C VAL A 120 -16.39 -8.73 -13.81
N LYS A 121 -15.77 -7.88 -12.98
CA LYS A 121 -14.47 -8.14 -12.35
C LYS A 121 -14.54 -9.04 -11.11
N MET A 122 -15.71 -9.13 -10.47
CA MET A 122 -15.90 -9.88 -9.23
C MET A 122 -15.48 -11.36 -9.29
N PRO A 123 -15.75 -12.14 -10.35
CA PRO A 123 -15.32 -13.53 -10.42
C PRO A 123 -13.80 -13.71 -10.23
N SER A 124 -12.99 -12.85 -10.87
CA SER A 124 -11.54 -12.87 -10.73
C SER A 124 -11.09 -12.43 -9.33
N ILE A 125 -11.73 -11.40 -8.76
CA ILE A 125 -11.47 -10.94 -7.38
C ILE A 125 -11.79 -12.04 -6.36
N LEU A 126 -12.85 -12.82 -6.56
CA LEU A 126 -13.20 -13.93 -5.68
C LEU A 126 -12.26 -15.13 -5.89
N ALA A 127 -11.85 -15.39 -7.13
CA ALA A 127 -10.87 -16.43 -7.43
C ALA A 127 -9.51 -16.15 -6.77
N ASP A 128 -9.08 -14.88 -6.72
CA ASP A 128 -7.90 -14.46 -5.97
C ASP A 128 -7.98 -14.87 -4.49
N LEU A 129 -9.12 -14.65 -3.83
CA LEU A 129 -9.32 -15.05 -2.44
C LEU A 129 -9.26 -16.58 -2.29
N GLY A 130 -9.81 -17.30 -3.27
CA GLY A 130 -9.70 -18.76 -3.35
C GLY A 130 -8.25 -19.23 -3.48
N CYS A 131 -7.44 -18.58 -4.33
CA CYS A 131 -6.01 -18.85 -4.46
C CYS A 131 -5.27 -18.65 -3.13
N MET A 132 -5.54 -17.54 -2.42
CA MET A 132 -4.96 -17.27 -1.10
C MET A 132 -5.33 -18.35 -0.08
N ALA A 133 -6.60 -18.76 -0.03
CA ALA A 133 -7.04 -19.82 0.87
C ALA A 133 -6.37 -21.16 0.54
N LEU A 134 -6.31 -21.53 -0.75
CA LEU A 134 -5.70 -22.78 -1.21
C LEU A 134 -4.19 -22.82 -0.96
N PHE A 135 -3.47 -21.69 -1.09
CA PHE A 135 -2.06 -21.61 -0.69
C PHE A 135 -1.87 -22.08 0.76
N VAL A 136 -2.64 -21.51 1.69
CA VAL A 136 -2.51 -21.86 3.11
C VAL A 136 -2.91 -23.32 3.34
N VAL A 137 -4.03 -23.77 2.75
CA VAL A 137 -4.53 -25.14 2.89
C VAL A 137 -3.53 -26.19 2.39
N ILE A 138 -2.88 -25.92 1.26
CA ILE A 138 -1.94 -26.85 0.63
C ILE A 138 -0.60 -26.83 1.35
N LEU A 139 -0.03 -25.65 1.59
CA LEU A 139 1.32 -25.53 2.13
C LEU A 139 1.39 -25.86 3.62
N LYS A 140 0.33 -25.60 4.41
CA LYS A 140 0.27 -25.95 5.85
C LYS A 140 0.49 -27.45 6.12
N ARG A 141 0.35 -28.32 5.11
CA ARG A 141 0.69 -29.74 5.22
C ARG A 141 2.18 -30.00 5.40
N TYR A 142 3.05 -29.16 4.83
CA TYR A 142 4.50 -29.35 4.82
C TYR A 142 5.24 -28.36 5.73
N ILE A 143 4.67 -27.17 5.93
CA ILE A 143 5.28 -26.08 6.70
C ILE A 143 4.29 -25.52 7.74
N PRO A 144 4.77 -24.87 8.81
CA PRO A 144 3.89 -24.24 9.80
C PRO A 144 3.01 -23.16 9.19
N PHE A 145 1.83 -22.93 9.79
CA PHE A 145 0.85 -21.94 9.32
C PHE A 145 1.45 -20.55 9.04
N PHE A 146 2.35 -20.07 9.90
CA PHE A 146 2.97 -18.75 9.73
C PHE A 146 3.88 -18.63 8.48
N LEU A 147 4.39 -19.74 7.95
CA LEU A 147 5.08 -19.76 6.67
C LEU A 147 4.10 -19.98 5.51
N ALA A 148 3.06 -20.78 5.72
CA ALA A 148 2.00 -21.02 4.73
C ALA A 148 1.16 -19.77 4.43
N ILE A 149 1.04 -18.82 5.37
CA ILE A 149 0.33 -17.54 5.17
C ILE A 149 1.16 -16.52 4.40
N ILE A 150 2.50 -16.64 4.35
CA ILE A 150 3.38 -15.72 3.60
C ILE A 150 3.03 -15.66 2.11
N PRO A 151 2.91 -16.77 1.36
CA PRO A 151 2.57 -16.70 -0.06
C PRO A 151 1.16 -16.16 -0.28
N ALA A 152 0.20 -16.45 0.61
CA ALA A 152 -1.13 -15.83 0.56
C ALA A 152 -1.06 -14.30 0.78
N PHE A 153 -0.25 -13.84 1.73
CA PHE A 153 -0.03 -12.41 1.98
C PHE A 153 0.66 -11.73 0.80
N ILE A 154 1.74 -12.33 0.27
CA ILE A 154 2.44 -11.81 -0.93
C ILE A 154 1.45 -11.71 -2.08
N PHE A 155 0.68 -12.77 -2.36
CA PHE A 155 -0.35 -12.78 -3.40
C PHE A 155 -1.43 -11.70 -3.19
N ALA A 156 -1.83 -11.45 -1.94
CA ALA A 156 -2.82 -10.43 -1.59
C ALA A 156 -2.40 -9.00 -1.99
N ILE A 157 -1.11 -8.68 -1.85
CA ILE A 157 -0.56 -7.34 -2.13
C ILE A 157 0.27 -7.26 -3.42
N HIS A 158 0.44 -8.38 -4.12
CA HIS A 158 1.31 -8.44 -5.29
C HIS A 158 0.77 -7.52 -6.40
N PRO A 159 1.55 -6.53 -6.88
CA PRO A 159 1.07 -5.56 -7.85
C PRO A 159 0.49 -6.19 -9.12
N ALA A 160 1.15 -7.23 -9.65
CA ALA A 160 0.67 -7.93 -10.85
C ALA A 160 -0.68 -8.65 -10.65
N VAL A 161 -0.96 -9.19 -9.45
CA VAL A 161 -2.26 -9.84 -9.16
C VAL A 161 -3.36 -8.79 -9.12
N VAL A 162 -3.14 -7.74 -8.33
CA VAL A 162 -4.08 -6.62 -8.18
C VAL A 162 -4.33 -5.94 -9.54
N TYR A 163 -3.29 -5.81 -10.36
CA TYR A 163 -3.40 -5.25 -11.69
C TYR A 163 -4.21 -6.15 -12.62
N GLU A 164 -3.92 -7.46 -12.72
CA GLU A 164 -4.64 -8.39 -13.61
C GLU A 164 -6.12 -8.57 -13.22
N SER A 165 -6.40 -8.79 -11.94
CA SER A 165 -7.75 -9.13 -11.48
C SER A 165 -8.64 -7.91 -11.22
N ALA A 166 -8.19 -6.97 -10.39
CA ALA A 166 -9.02 -5.85 -9.95
C ALA A 166 -8.94 -4.63 -10.89
N MET A 167 -7.75 -4.28 -11.39
CA MET A 167 -7.59 -3.08 -12.22
C MET A 167 -7.91 -3.37 -13.69
N TRP A 168 -7.33 -4.40 -14.28
CA TRP A 168 -7.54 -4.84 -15.67
C TRP A 168 -8.88 -5.56 -15.83
N GLY A 169 -9.19 -6.52 -14.94
CA GLY A 169 -10.42 -7.30 -14.96
C GLY A 169 -10.35 -8.58 -15.77
N GLN A 170 -9.16 -9.15 -15.91
CA GLN A 170 -8.92 -10.38 -16.65
C GLN A 170 -9.18 -11.61 -15.75
N VAL A 171 -9.28 -12.81 -16.36
CA VAL A 171 -9.79 -14.04 -15.72
C VAL A 171 -8.72 -15.08 -15.39
N ASP A 172 -7.43 -14.73 -15.50
CA ASP A 172 -6.34 -15.69 -15.25
C ASP A 172 -6.33 -16.16 -13.79
N SER A 173 -6.87 -15.37 -12.88
CA SER A 173 -7.12 -15.75 -11.48
C SER A 173 -8.11 -16.92 -11.33
N ILE A 174 -9.12 -17.02 -12.21
CA ILE A 174 -10.11 -18.11 -12.21
C ILE A 174 -9.47 -19.42 -12.67
N THR A 175 -8.60 -19.36 -13.69
CA THR A 175 -7.90 -20.56 -14.15
C THR A 175 -6.92 -21.06 -13.09
N LEU A 176 -6.21 -20.15 -12.42
CA LEU A 176 -5.28 -20.47 -11.35
C LEU A 176 -5.95 -21.15 -10.14
N VAL A 177 -7.10 -20.65 -9.67
CA VAL A 177 -7.78 -21.26 -8.50
C VAL A 177 -8.22 -22.70 -8.81
N LEU A 178 -8.66 -22.98 -10.04
CA LEU A 178 -9.01 -24.33 -10.47
C LEU A 178 -7.77 -25.23 -10.62
N GLN A 179 -6.63 -24.69 -11.06
CA GLN A 179 -5.36 -25.43 -11.07
C GLN A 179 -4.92 -25.81 -9.65
N PHE A 180 -4.99 -24.86 -8.70
CA PHE A 180 -4.69 -25.13 -7.29
C PHE A 180 -5.65 -26.14 -6.68
N LEU A 181 -6.94 -26.07 -7.03
CA LEU A 181 -7.95 -27.01 -6.56
C LEU A 181 -7.68 -28.43 -7.11
N ALA A 182 -7.33 -28.56 -8.39
CA ALA A 182 -6.93 -29.84 -8.99
C ALA A 182 -5.72 -30.45 -8.27
N VAL A 183 -4.68 -29.65 -8.02
CA VAL A 183 -3.51 -30.08 -7.24
C VAL A 183 -3.94 -30.49 -5.83
N TRP A 184 -4.77 -29.71 -5.13
CA TRP A 184 -5.25 -30.07 -3.80
C TRP A 184 -6.04 -31.39 -3.77
N LEU A 185 -6.85 -31.67 -4.79
CA LEU A 185 -7.58 -32.94 -4.93
C LEU A 185 -6.63 -34.13 -5.19
N MET A 186 -5.58 -33.94 -6.00
CA MET A 186 -4.51 -34.93 -6.14
C MET A 186 -3.86 -35.24 -4.78
N LEU A 187 -3.61 -34.20 -3.96
CA LEU A 187 -3.08 -34.36 -2.60
C LEU A 187 -4.07 -35.01 -1.62
N LYS A 188 -5.37 -35.00 -1.93
CA LYS A 188 -6.40 -35.70 -1.16
C LYS A 188 -6.63 -37.13 -1.64
N LYS A 189 -5.85 -37.62 -2.61
CA LYS A 189 -6.06 -38.94 -3.25
C LYS A 189 -7.47 -39.05 -3.85
N GLN A 190 -7.99 -37.91 -4.35
CA GLN A 190 -9.26 -37.78 -5.06
C GLN A 190 -8.96 -37.42 -6.53
N GLU A 191 -8.21 -38.29 -7.18
CA GLU A 191 -7.77 -38.15 -8.57
C GLU A 191 -8.95 -37.96 -9.55
N GLY A 192 -10.08 -38.64 -9.33
CA GLY A 192 -11.27 -38.48 -10.18
C GLY A 192 -11.83 -37.05 -10.13
N GLY A 193 -11.80 -36.42 -8.95
CA GLY A 193 -12.16 -35.02 -8.79
C GLY A 193 -11.13 -34.08 -9.43
N ALA A 194 -9.84 -34.40 -9.35
CA ALA A 194 -8.80 -33.60 -10.00
C ALA A 194 -8.94 -33.59 -11.53
N ILE A 195 -9.28 -34.74 -12.13
CA ILE A 195 -9.58 -34.86 -13.57
C ILE A 195 -10.78 -33.97 -13.91
N LEU A 196 -11.88 -34.07 -13.17
CA LEU A 196 -13.09 -33.27 -13.40
C LEU A 196 -12.82 -31.76 -13.28
N VAL A 197 -12.13 -31.32 -12.22
CA VAL A 197 -11.80 -29.90 -12.01
C VAL A 197 -10.88 -29.37 -13.11
N THR A 198 -9.93 -30.18 -13.57
CA THR A 198 -9.07 -29.80 -14.71
C THR A 198 -9.89 -29.67 -15.99
N THR A 199 -10.89 -30.54 -16.21
CA THR A 199 -11.85 -30.39 -17.32
C THR A 199 -12.69 -29.13 -17.19
N LEU A 200 -13.20 -28.81 -16.00
CA LEU A 200 -13.92 -27.55 -15.78
C LEU A 200 -13.02 -26.34 -16.09
N ASN A 201 -11.74 -26.40 -15.73
CA ASN A 201 -10.78 -25.35 -16.08
C ASN A 201 -10.61 -25.19 -17.60
N ILE A 202 -10.52 -26.31 -18.34
CA ILE A 202 -10.50 -26.28 -19.82
C ILE A 202 -11.74 -25.58 -20.37
N LEU A 203 -12.92 -25.83 -19.77
CA LEU A 203 -14.19 -25.21 -20.15
C LEU A 203 -14.31 -23.73 -19.71
N VAL A 204 -13.47 -23.25 -18.79
CA VAL A 204 -13.31 -21.81 -18.51
C VAL A 204 -12.38 -21.17 -19.53
N LYS A 205 -11.23 -21.81 -19.80
CA LYS A 205 -10.20 -21.30 -20.72
C LYS A 205 -9.33 -22.46 -21.22
N PRO A 206 -8.95 -22.51 -22.51
CA PRO A 206 -8.13 -23.60 -23.06
C PRO A 206 -6.81 -23.85 -22.33
N GLN A 207 -6.26 -22.82 -21.67
CA GLN A 207 -5.05 -22.92 -20.83
C GLN A 207 -5.16 -23.95 -19.70
N GLY A 208 -6.37 -24.31 -19.27
CA GLY A 208 -6.59 -25.37 -18.29
C GLY A 208 -6.05 -26.73 -18.75
N LEU A 209 -5.87 -26.94 -20.06
CA LEU A 209 -5.40 -28.21 -20.64
C LEU A 209 -3.99 -28.58 -20.22
N ILE A 210 -3.16 -27.59 -19.87
CA ILE A 210 -1.72 -27.76 -19.65
C ILE A 210 -1.38 -28.69 -18.48
N LEU A 211 -2.23 -28.76 -17.43
CA LEU A 211 -2.05 -29.71 -16.33
C LEU A 211 -2.63 -31.10 -16.60
N MET A 212 -3.55 -31.25 -17.56
CA MET A 212 -4.31 -32.50 -17.75
C MET A 212 -3.40 -33.72 -17.98
N PRO A 213 -2.37 -33.66 -18.85
CA PRO A 213 -1.48 -34.82 -19.04
C PRO A 213 -0.80 -35.24 -17.73
N PHE A 214 -0.35 -34.28 -16.91
CA PHE A 214 0.27 -34.57 -15.62
C PHE A 214 -0.73 -35.20 -14.62
N VAL A 215 -1.97 -34.69 -14.55
CA VAL A 215 -3.04 -35.24 -13.70
C VAL A 215 -3.38 -36.69 -14.10
N LEU A 216 -3.50 -36.96 -15.41
CA LEU A 216 -3.78 -38.31 -15.92
C LEU A 216 -2.62 -39.27 -15.65
N LEU A 217 -1.37 -38.84 -15.93
CA LEU A 217 -0.17 -39.64 -15.66
C LEU A 217 -0.05 -39.99 -14.17
N TRP A 218 -0.31 -39.02 -13.28
CA TRP A 218 -0.37 -39.27 -11.83
C TRP A 218 -1.40 -40.34 -11.47
N THR A 219 -2.60 -40.24 -12.04
CA THR A 219 -3.72 -41.17 -11.77
C THR A 219 -3.42 -42.58 -12.28
N LEU A 220 -2.87 -42.69 -13.49
CA LEU A 220 -2.44 -43.95 -14.12
C LEU A 220 -1.31 -44.60 -13.31
N TRP A 221 -0.32 -43.82 -12.90
CA TRP A 221 0.81 -44.31 -12.11
C TRP A 221 0.35 -44.89 -10.77
N ARG A 222 -0.61 -44.25 -10.09
CA ARG A 222 -1.21 -44.76 -8.84
C ARG A 222 -2.22 -45.90 -9.03
N ARG A 223 -2.43 -46.36 -10.28
CA ARG A 223 -3.34 -47.46 -10.65
C ARG A 223 -4.76 -47.27 -10.10
N ARG A 224 -5.23 -46.02 -10.00
CA ARG A 224 -6.56 -45.68 -9.45
C ARG A 224 -7.65 -45.80 -10.53
N TRP A 225 -7.82 -46.99 -11.09
CA TRP A 225 -8.72 -47.24 -12.22
C TRP A 225 -10.17 -46.76 -12.02
N PRO A 226 -10.83 -46.95 -10.86
CA PRO A 226 -12.19 -46.45 -10.65
C PRO A 226 -12.26 -44.92 -10.66
N GLN A 227 -11.24 -44.25 -10.11
CA GLN A 227 -11.17 -42.79 -10.10
C GLN A 227 -10.85 -42.23 -11.48
N LEU A 228 -10.01 -42.94 -12.26
CA LEU A 228 -9.74 -42.61 -13.65
C LEU A 228 -11.03 -42.73 -14.47
N ALA A 229 -11.72 -43.87 -14.41
CA ALA A 229 -12.96 -44.08 -15.13
C ALA A 229 -14.06 -43.09 -14.70
N GLY A 230 -14.27 -42.92 -13.39
CA GLY A 230 -15.24 -41.97 -12.86
C GLY A 230 -14.91 -40.52 -13.20
N GLY A 231 -13.64 -40.14 -13.17
CA GLY A 231 -13.17 -38.82 -13.59
C GLY A 231 -13.40 -38.57 -15.07
N LEU A 232 -13.03 -39.53 -15.94
CA LEU A 232 -13.24 -39.42 -17.39
C LEU A 232 -14.72 -39.37 -17.77
N VAL A 233 -15.56 -40.24 -17.17
CA VAL A 233 -17.02 -40.23 -17.37
C VAL A 233 -17.61 -38.92 -16.87
N GLY A 234 -17.22 -38.46 -15.67
CA GLY A 234 -17.67 -37.19 -15.12
C GLY A 234 -17.27 -36.00 -16.01
N SER A 235 -16.04 -35.97 -16.51
CA SER A 235 -15.54 -34.96 -17.46
C SER A 235 -16.31 -34.97 -18.78
N LEU A 236 -16.61 -36.16 -19.32
CA LEU A 236 -17.42 -36.31 -20.53
C LEU A 236 -18.84 -35.78 -20.30
N LEU A 237 -19.50 -36.20 -19.23
CA LEU A 237 -20.85 -35.76 -18.88
C LEU A 237 -20.90 -34.24 -18.64
N ALA A 238 -19.94 -33.67 -17.91
CA ALA A 238 -19.85 -32.23 -17.68
C ALA A 238 -19.66 -31.46 -18.99
N THR A 239 -18.78 -31.94 -19.87
CA THR A 239 -18.54 -31.32 -21.19
C THR A 239 -19.81 -31.37 -22.03
N LEU A 240 -20.44 -32.54 -22.16
CA LEU A 240 -21.67 -32.69 -22.94
C LEU A 240 -22.81 -31.85 -22.37
N ALA A 241 -23.02 -31.87 -21.05
CA ALA A 241 -24.09 -31.11 -20.41
C ALA A 241 -23.90 -29.59 -20.60
N LEU A 242 -22.68 -29.09 -20.40
CA LEU A 242 -22.39 -27.67 -20.55
C LEU A 242 -22.43 -27.21 -22.02
N THR A 243 -21.98 -28.04 -22.96
CA THR A 243 -22.06 -27.73 -24.40
C THR A 243 -23.49 -27.82 -24.92
N ALA A 244 -24.32 -28.78 -24.45
CA ALA A 244 -25.71 -28.94 -24.86
C ALA A 244 -26.60 -27.73 -24.54
N ILE A 245 -26.22 -26.89 -23.58
CA ILE A 245 -26.91 -25.63 -23.27
C ILE A 245 -26.83 -24.65 -24.46
N PHE A 246 -25.72 -24.67 -25.19
CA PHE A 246 -25.41 -23.70 -26.25
C PHE A 246 -25.53 -24.27 -27.66
N VAL A 247 -25.38 -25.58 -27.82
CA VAL A 247 -25.21 -26.23 -29.11
C VAL A 247 -26.14 -27.44 -29.22
N PRO A 248 -26.87 -27.60 -30.34
CA PRO A 248 -27.67 -28.79 -30.60
C PRO A 248 -26.87 -30.09 -30.47
N THR A 249 -27.49 -31.13 -29.93
CA THR A 249 -26.83 -32.39 -29.57
C THR A 249 -26.11 -33.07 -30.74
N ASN A 250 -26.65 -32.97 -31.95
CA ASN A 250 -26.07 -33.52 -33.17
C ASN A 250 -24.80 -32.79 -33.67
N GLN A 251 -24.51 -31.59 -33.17
CA GLN A 251 -23.36 -30.78 -33.58
C GLN A 251 -22.30 -30.61 -32.48
N MET A 252 -22.54 -31.12 -31.27
CA MET A 252 -21.69 -30.84 -30.09
C MET A 252 -20.22 -31.23 -30.30
N ILE A 253 -19.94 -32.42 -30.83
CA ILE A 253 -18.56 -32.91 -31.01
C ILE A 253 -17.83 -32.03 -32.03
N THR A 254 -18.43 -31.86 -33.22
CA THR A 254 -17.84 -31.06 -34.31
C THR A 254 -17.65 -29.61 -33.88
N TRP A 255 -18.64 -29.03 -33.19
CA TRP A 255 -18.54 -27.68 -32.65
C TRP A 255 -17.42 -27.58 -31.63
N PHE A 256 -17.34 -28.51 -30.67
CA PHE A 256 -16.32 -28.50 -29.64
C PHE A 256 -14.91 -28.56 -30.24
N VAL A 257 -14.67 -29.48 -31.17
CA VAL A 257 -13.37 -29.57 -31.88
C VAL A 257 -13.07 -28.26 -32.62
N ASN A 258 -14.05 -27.73 -33.38
CA ASN A 258 -13.85 -26.50 -34.14
C ASN A 258 -13.60 -25.29 -33.24
N GLN A 259 -14.28 -25.15 -32.10
CA GLN A 259 -14.07 -24.01 -31.19
C GLN A 259 -12.64 -23.97 -30.66
N TYR A 260 -12.12 -25.08 -30.14
CA TYR A 260 -10.76 -25.09 -29.58
C TYR A 260 -9.69 -24.97 -30.66
N VAL A 261 -9.90 -25.56 -31.85
CA VAL A 261 -8.98 -25.40 -32.99
C VAL A 261 -8.99 -23.96 -33.50
N ASN A 262 -10.16 -23.33 -33.62
CA ASN A 262 -10.27 -21.95 -34.07
C ASN A 262 -9.66 -20.98 -33.05
N GLN A 263 -9.92 -21.17 -31.75
CA GLN A 263 -9.32 -20.38 -30.68
C GLN A 263 -7.79 -20.51 -30.67
N ALA A 264 -7.26 -21.73 -30.80
CA ALA A 264 -5.82 -21.94 -30.89
C ALA A 264 -5.20 -21.25 -32.10
N ASN A 265 -5.97 -21.01 -33.17
CA ASN A 265 -5.56 -20.34 -34.40
C ASN A 265 -5.88 -18.85 -34.48
N LEU A 266 -6.52 -18.28 -33.45
CA LEU A 266 -7.01 -16.90 -33.48
C LEU A 266 -5.88 -15.86 -33.55
N TYR A 267 -4.74 -16.16 -32.92
CA TYR A 267 -3.57 -15.30 -32.92
C TYR A 267 -2.32 -16.04 -33.42
N PRO A 268 -2.13 -16.19 -34.74
CA PRO A 268 -1.02 -16.96 -35.32
C PRO A 268 0.31 -16.19 -35.31
N TYR A 269 0.72 -15.70 -34.14
CA TYR A 269 1.90 -14.87 -33.93
C TYR A 269 2.95 -15.55 -33.05
N SER A 270 4.22 -15.22 -33.27
CA SER A 270 5.39 -15.72 -32.53
C SER A 270 5.25 -15.45 -31.03
N SER A 271 5.06 -14.17 -30.68
CA SER A 271 4.76 -13.69 -29.33
C SER A 271 3.90 -12.44 -29.41
N ILE A 272 2.91 -12.36 -28.52
CA ILE A 272 1.95 -11.25 -28.44
C ILE A 272 2.27 -10.51 -27.15
N GLN A 273 3.22 -9.58 -27.25
CA GLN A 273 3.68 -8.78 -26.12
C GLN A 273 4.33 -9.57 -24.96
N ALA A 274 4.47 -10.90 -25.06
CA ALA A 274 5.10 -11.73 -24.03
C ALA A 274 6.63 -11.71 -24.11
N PHE A 275 7.30 -11.55 -22.96
CA PHE A 275 8.76 -11.60 -22.85
C PHE A 275 9.25 -13.06 -22.78
N ASN A 276 8.95 -13.83 -23.81
CA ASN A 276 9.26 -15.25 -23.94
C ASN A 276 10.36 -15.51 -24.98
N PHE A 277 10.68 -16.78 -25.24
CA PHE A 277 11.71 -17.18 -26.19
C PHE A 277 11.55 -16.55 -27.57
N TRP A 278 10.31 -16.45 -28.05
CA TRP A 278 9.98 -15.95 -29.39
C TRP A 278 10.02 -14.43 -29.51
N SER A 279 10.00 -13.68 -28.41
CA SER A 279 10.20 -12.22 -28.48
C SER A 279 11.59 -11.83 -28.97
N LEU A 280 12.58 -12.73 -28.89
CA LEU A 280 13.94 -12.51 -29.42
C LEU A 280 13.95 -12.30 -30.94
N THR A 281 13.02 -12.93 -31.67
CA THR A 281 12.86 -12.81 -33.13
C THR A 281 11.87 -11.72 -33.56
N ASN A 282 11.57 -10.79 -32.64
CA ASN A 282 10.54 -9.75 -32.69
C ASN A 282 9.11 -10.25 -32.44
N MET A 283 8.31 -9.40 -31.80
CA MET A 283 6.90 -9.66 -31.47
C MET A 283 5.99 -9.47 -32.69
N TRP A 284 4.76 -9.98 -32.60
CA TRP A 284 3.71 -9.83 -33.62
C TRP A 284 4.10 -10.32 -35.02
N GLN A 285 5.08 -11.23 -35.12
CA GLN A 285 5.46 -11.87 -36.37
C GLN A 285 4.63 -13.13 -36.58
N SER A 286 4.25 -13.45 -37.82
CA SER A 286 3.54 -14.71 -38.10
C SER A 286 4.38 -15.92 -37.72
N ASP A 287 3.78 -16.88 -37.01
CA ASP A 287 4.46 -18.07 -36.51
C ASP A 287 4.60 -19.21 -37.54
N VAL A 288 3.97 -19.05 -38.71
CA VAL A 288 3.97 -20.01 -39.81
C VAL A 288 4.76 -19.53 -41.04
N SER A 289 4.95 -18.23 -41.23
CA SER A 289 5.59 -17.69 -42.43
C SER A 289 7.10 -17.43 -42.30
N ARG A 290 7.67 -17.66 -41.10
CA ARG A 290 9.10 -17.46 -40.81
C ARG A 290 9.78 -18.70 -40.27
N GLY A 291 10.95 -18.98 -40.80
CA GLY A 291 11.80 -20.05 -40.30
C GLY A 291 12.72 -19.61 -39.16
N ILE A 292 13.19 -20.58 -38.38
CA ILE A 292 14.13 -20.35 -37.27
C ILE A 292 15.43 -19.68 -37.75
N PHE A 293 15.95 -18.73 -36.94
CA PHE A 293 17.21 -17.98 -37.20
C PHE A 293 17.28 -17.26 -38.56
N GLY A 294 16.15 -16.95 -39.19
CA GLY A 294 16.12 -16.26 -40.48
C GLY A 294 16.30 -17.19 -41.69
N ILE A 295 16.32 -18.51 -41.48
CA ILE A 295 16.41 -19.50 -42.55
C ILE A 295 15.01 -19.79 -43.10
N GLY A 296 14.72 -19.34 -44.33
CA GLY A 296 13.43 -19.57 -45.00
C GLY A 296 12.35 -18.54 -44.66
N GLY A 297 12.32 -17.44 -45.42
CA GLY A 297 11.18 -16.53 -45.47
C GLY A 297 10.21 -16.91 -46.59
N GLY A 298 8.90 -16.74 -46.37
CA GLY A 298 7.88 -16.97 -47.40
C GLY A 298 7.33 -18.40 -47.46
N ASN A 299 6.78 -18.89 -46.33
CA ASN A 299 6.31 -20.26 -46.12
C ASN A 299 7.44 -21.30 -46.04
N PRO A 300 8.27 -21.25 -44.99
CA PRO A 300 9.20 -22.34 -44.69
C PRO A 300 8.45 -23.68 -44.53
N SER A 301 9.13 -24.79 -44.85
CA SER A 301 8.57 -26.12 -44.62
C SER A 301 8.19 -26.30 -43.15
N LEU A 302 7.23 -27.20 -42.87
CA LEU A 302 6.63 -27.37 -41.55
C LEU A 302 7.67 -27.48 -40.42
N LEU A 303 8.81 -28.15 -40.66
CA LEU A 303 9.88 -28.34 -39.68
C LEU A 303 10.65 -27.07 -39.32
N TRP A 304 10.63 -26.04 -40.17
CA TRP A 304 11.36 -24.81 -39.92
C TRP A 304 10.49 -23.71 -39.30
N GLN A 305 9.17 -23.88 -39.26
CA GLN A 305 8.22 -22.91 -38.69
C GLN A 305 8.46 -22.68 -37.19
N HIS A 306 8.29 -21.42 -36.75
CA HIS A 306 8.35 -21.05 -35.33
C HIS A 306 7.33 -21.85 -34.49
N LYS A 307 6.11 -22.05 -35.02
CA LYS A 307 5.06 -22.85 -34.37
C LYS A 307 5.54 -24.28 -34.03
N THR A 308 6.15 -24.96 -35.01
CA THR A 308 6.61 -26.35 -34.86
C THR A 308 7.70 -26.46 -33.82
N TRP A 309 8.69 -25.56 -33.86
CA TRP A 309 9.74 -25.54 -32.85
C TRP A 309 9.25 -25.10 -31.48
N GLY A 310 8.25 -24.23 -31.40
CA GLY A 310 7.63 -23.85 -30.13
C GLY A 310 6.99 -25.05 -29.44
N LEU A 311 6.31 -25.90 -30.22
CA LEU A 311 5.77 -27.16 -29.73
C LEU A 311 6.87 -28.16 -29.37
N ILE A 312 7.94 -28.28 -30.16
CA ILE A 312 9.07 -29.18 -29.85
C ILE A 312 9.75 -28.77 -28.54
N LEU A 313 10.14 -27.50 -28.41
CA LEU A 313 10.80 -26.98 -27.21
C LEU A 313 9.92 -27.10 -25.97
N PHE A 314 8.63 -26.79 -26.09
CA PHE A 314 7.67 -27.00 -25.01
C PHE A 314 7.54 -28.47 -24.65
N SER A 315 7.44 -29.37 -25.64
CA SER A 315 7.31 -30.82 -25.41
C SER A 315 8.55 -31.37 -24.71
N LEU A 316 9.76 -30.93 -25.09
CA LEU A 316 11.00 -31.29 -24.42
C LEU A 316 11.06 -30.76 -22.98
N ALA A 317 10.66 -29.51 -22.74
CA ALA A 317 10.60 -28.94 -21.40
C ALA A 317 9.55 -29.65 -20.52
N TYR A 318 8.38 -29.98 -21.08
CA TYR A 318 7.33 -30.74 -20.41
C TYR A 318 7.79 -32.16 -20.08
N ALA A 319 8.42 -32.85 -21.03
CA ALA A 319 9.04 -34.16 -20.79
C ALA A 319 10.11 -34.08 -19.70
N GLY A 320 10.93 -33.03 -19.69
CA GLY A 320 11.88 -32.75 -18.61
C GLY A 320 11.22 -32.60 -17.24
N ALA A 321 10.09 -31.88 -17.16
CA ALA A 321 9.31 -31.76 -15.93
C ALA A 321 8.70 -33.10 -15.47
N LEU A 322 8.26 -33.94 -16.40
CA LEU A 322 7.78 -35.30 -16.12
C LEU A 322 8.91 -36.24 -15.72
N LEU A 323 10.10 -36.12 -16.31
CA LEU A 323 11.30 -36.86 -15.90
C LEU A 323 11.73 -36.47 -14.50
N PHE A 324 11.72 -35.17 -14.19
CA PHE A 324 11.94 -34.66 -12.84
C PHE A 324 10.94 -35.27 -11.84
N PHE A 325 9.65 -35.27 -12.19
CA PHE A 325 8.62 -35.93 -11.40
C PHE A 325 8.92 -37.43 -11.22
N TRP A 326 9.25 -38.13 -12.30
CA TRP A 326 9.49 -39.57 -12.27
C TRP A 326 10.69 -39.94 -11.41
N GLN A 327 11.79 -39.19 -11.50
CA GLN A 327 12.99 -39.39 -10.69
C GLN A 327 12.73 -39.14 -9.20
N ASN A 328 11.86 -38.19 -8.89
CA ASN A 328 11.55 -37.77 -7.51
C ASN A 328 10.20 -38.31 -7.00
N ARG A 329 9.61 -39.29 -7.69
CA ARG A 329 8.26 -39.76 -7.38
C ARG A 329 8.20 -40.34 -5.95
N PRO A 330 7.15 -40.02 -5.17
CA PRO A 330 6.97 -40.61 -3.85
C PRO A 330 6.73 -42.12 -3.95
N LYS A 331 6.98 -42.87 -2.87
CA LYS A 331 6.45 -44.23 -2.75
C LYS A 331 4.91 -44.19 -2.59
N GLU A 332 4.21 -45.29 -2.85
CA GLU A 332 2.72 -45.32 -2.90
C GLU A 332 2.02 -44.76 -1.64
N ASP A 333 2.68 -44.87 -0.49
CA ASP A 333 2.17 -44.40 0.81
C ASP A 333 2.71 -43.04 1.27
N GLU A 334 3.70 -42.47 0.58
CA GLU A 334 4.32 -41.18 0.94
C GLU A 334 3.54 -39.98 0.38
N ASP A 335 3.64 -38.82 1.06
CA ASP A 335 3.03 -37.58 0.60
C ASP A 335 3.87 -36.93 -0.52
N GLY A 336 3.38 -37.03 -1.76
CA GLY A 336 4.05 -36.54 -2.97
C GLY A 336 3.93 -35.05 -3.25
N GLY A 337 3.28 -34.26 -2.39
CA GLY A 337 2.79 -32.97 -2.86
C GLY A 337 3.83 -31.90 -3.12
N VAL A 338 5.00 -31.95 -2.49
CA VAL A 338 6.10 -31.04 -2.81
C VAL A 338 6.56 -31.25 -4.25
N VAL A 339 6.68 -32.51 -4.68
CA VAL A 339 7.07 -32.86 -6.06
C VAL A 339 5.98 -32.42 -7.03
N ILE A 340 4.71 -32.72 -6.75
CA ILE A 340 3.57 -32.30 -7.58
C ILE A 340 3.57 -30.77 -7.78
N TRP A 341 3.83 -30.01 -6.73
CA TRP A 341 3.86 -28.55 -6.77
C TRP A 341 5.03 -28.01 -7.62
N HIS A 342 6.23 -28.57 -7.44
CA HIS A 342 7.40 -28.21 -8.24
C HIS A 342 7.25 -28.61 -9.71
N THR A 343 6.71 -29.79 -10.00
CA THR A 343 6.41 -30.21 -11.38
C THR A 343 5.40 -29.29 -12.03
N SER A 344 4.34 -28.90 -11.31
CA SER A 344 3.36 -27.93 -11.81
C SER A 344 4.00 -26.56 -12.10
N THR A 345 4.94 -26.13 -11.25
CA THR A 345 5.73 -24.90 -11.46
C THR A 345 6.53 -24.97 -12.77
N LEU A 346 7.26 -26.06 -12.99
CA LEU A 346 8.06 -26.25 -14.20
C LEU A 346 7.21 -26.26 -15.46
N ILE A 347 6.10 -27.01 -15.45
CA ILE A 347 5.16 -27.11 -16.57
C ILE A 347 4.59 -25.72 -16.93
N MET A 348 4.15 -24.96 -15.93
CA MET A 348 3.49 -23.68 -16.16
C MET A 348 4.44 -22.59 -16.66
N ILE A 349 5.68 -22.53 -16.15
CA ILE A 349 6.67 -21.59 -16.68
C ILE A 349 7.13 -21.99 -18.08
N ALA A 350 7.31 -23.30 -18.33
CA ALA A 350 7.63 -23.80 -19.67
C ALA A 350 6.55 -23.45 -20.70
N PHE A 351 5.27 -23.51 -20.30
CA PHE A 351 4.15 -23.14 -21.16
C PHE A 351 4.15 -21.66 -21.56
N PHE A 352 4.63 -20.76 -20.70
CA PHE A 352 4.80 -19.36 -21.07
C PHE A 352 6.01 -19.15 -22.00
N LEU A 353 7.11 -19.86 -21.74
CA LEU A 353 8.40 -19.59 -22.38
C LEU A 353 8.51 -20.10 -23.82
N PHE A 354 8.06 -21.32 -24.08
CA PHE A 354 8.47 -22.06 -25.28
C PHE A 354 7.42 -22.16 -26.40
N PRO A 355 6.10 -22.27 -26.14
CA PRO A 355 5.10 -22.17 -27.20
C PRO A 355 5.08 -20.79 -27.87
N THR A 356 4.67 -20.74 -29.14
CA THR A 356 4.26 -19.48 -29.81
C THR A 356 2.86 -19.07 -29.36
N ARG A 357 2.36 -17.90 -29.79
CA ARG A 357 0.99 -17.41 -29.50
C ARG A 357 0.72 -17.11 -28.02
N MET A 358 1.77 -16.72 -27.28
CA MET A 358 1.70 -16.38 -25.87
C MET A 358 1.44 -14.89 -25.66
N HIS A 359 0.60 -14.56 -24.68
CA HIS A 359 0.36 -13.20 -24.21
C HIS A 359 1.19 -12.86 -22.96
N GLU A 360 1.44 -11.57 -22.74
CA GLU A 360 2.15 -10.98 -21.61
C GLU A 360 1.71 -11.51 -20.24
N ARG A 361 0.42 -11.82 -20.09
CA ARG A 361 -0.19 -12.32 -18.84
C ARG A 361 -0.06 -13.83 -18.62
N TYR A 362 0.34 -14.61 -19.62
CA TYR A 362 0.32 -16.09 -19.51
C TYR A 362 1.35 -16.66 -18.53
N LEU A 363 2.31 -15.86 -18.06
CA LEU A 363 3.21 -16.23 -16.97
C LEU A 363 2.51 -16.26 -15.59
N PHE A 364 1.30 -15.69 -15.46
CA PHE A 364 0.57 -15.57 -14.19
C PHE A 364 0.51 -16.89 -13.41
N SER A 365 0.04 -17.97 -14.05
CA SER A 365 -0.04 -19.28 -13.39
C SER A 365 1.34 -19.79 -12.95
N GLY A 366 2.35 -19.69 -13.83
CA GLY A 366 3.72 -20.13 -13.54
C GLY A 366 4.36 -19.38 -12.37
N LEU A 367 4.17 -18.05 -12.31
CA LEU A 367 4.70 -17.21 -11.23
C LEU A 367 4.12 -17.59 -9.87
N PHE A 368 2.82 -17.92 -9.79
CA PHE A 368 2.19 -18.21 -8.50
C PHE A 368 2.32 -19.67 -8.06
N PHE A 369 2.52 -20.61 -8.99
CA PHE A 369 3.10 -21.91 -8.62
C PHE A 369 4.53 -21.75 -8.08
N LEU A 370 5.36 -20.89 -8.70
CA LEU A 370 6.70 -20.58 -8.22
C LEU A 370 6.70 -19.91 -6.84
N LEU A 371 5.72 -19.05 -6.55
CA LEU A 371 5.54 -18.47 -5.22
C LEU A 371 5.37 -19.56 -4.15
N GLY A 372 4.55 -20.58 -4.39
CA GLY A 372 4.44 -21.71 -3.48
C GLY A 372 5.74 -22.52 -3.40
N SER A 373 6.40 -22.76 -4.54
CA SER A 373 7.69 -23.47 -4.60
C SER A 373 8.81 -22.75 -3.84
N MET A 374 8.83 -21.42 -3.85
CA MET A 374 9.79 -20.59 -3.12
C MET A 374 9.72 -20.81 -1.61
N VAL A 375 8.52 -20.97 -1.08
CA VAL A 375 8.32 -21.15 0.37
C VAL A 375 8.72 -22.56 0.79
N LEU A 376 8.56 -23.55 -0.09
CA LEU A 376 9.05 -24.91 0.11
C LEU A 376 10.58 -25.02 -0.07
N ASN A 377 11.16 -24.20 -0.96
CA ASN A 377 12.58 -24.20 -1.28
C ASN A 377 13.13 -22.76 -1.41
N ARG A 378 13.87 -22.32 -0.39
CA ARG A 378 14.43 -20.96 -0.30
C ARG A 378 15.39 -20.58 -1.44
N ARG A 379 15.97 -21.56 -2.14
CA ARG A 379 16.90 -21.30 -3.26
C ARG A 379 16.17 -20.69 -4.46
N LEU A 380 14.85 -20.78 -4.50
CA LEU A 380 13.99 -20.19 -5.53
C LEU A 380 13.54 -18.76 -5.19
N VAL A 381 13.95 -18.18 -4.05
CA VAL A 381 13.59 -16.81 -3.64
C VAL A 381 14.04 -15.78 -4.68
N ALA A 382 15.30 -15.86 -5.12
CA ALA A 382 15.81 -14.97 -6.16
C ALA A 382 15.08 -15.16 -7.49
N SER A 383 14.71 -16.40 -7.83
CA SER A 383 13.95 -16.72 -9.05
C SER A 383 12.57 -16.09 -9.02
N PHE A 384 11.84 -16.20 -7.90
CA PHE A 384 10.50 -15.63 -7.75
C PHE A 384 10.53 -14.11 -7.86
N TYR A 385 11.39 -13.42 -7.10
CA TYR A 385 11.44 -11.96 -7.13
C TYR A 385 11.88 -11.42 -8.50
N SER A 386 12.84 -12.09 -9.14
CA SER A 386 13.27 -11.72 -10.50
C SER A 386 12.15 -11.90 -11.53
N LEU A 387 11.47 -13.05 -11.55
CA LEU A 387 10.35 -13.30 -12.47
C LEU A 387 9.15 -12.39 -12.15
N SER A 388 8.87 -12.13 -10.88
CA SER A 388 7.82 -11.20 -10.45
C SER A 388 8.06 -9.79 -10.99
N PHE A 389 9.30 -9.29 -10.88
CA PHE A 389 9.69 -7.99 -11.41
C PHE A 389 9.57 -7.93 -12.94
N ILE A 390 10.10 -8.95 -13.64
CA ILE A 390 10.01 -9.03 -15.11
C ILE A 390 8.55 -9.15 -15.55
N PHE A 391 7.73 -9.93 -14.85
CA PHE A 391 6.30 -10.08 -15.15
C PHE A 391 5.56 -8.75 -15.00
N MET A 392 5.86 -7.96 -13.96
CA MET A 392 5.29 -6.62 -13.83
C MET A 392 5.68 -5.72 -15.00
N LEU A 393 6.95 -5.72 -15.43
CA LEU A 393 7.37 -5.00 -16.63
C LEU A 393 6.68 -5.52 -17.89
N ASN A 394 6.44 -6.83 -17.97
CA ASN A 394 5.74 -7.44 -19.09
C ASN A 394 4.28 -6.96 -19.16
N LEU A 395 3.58 -6.87 -18.03
CA LEU A 395 2.21 -6.34 -17.97
C LEU A 395 2.15 -4.83 -18.26
N LEU A 396 3.17 -4.07 -17.86
CA LEU A 396 3.28 -2.63 -18.15
C LEU A 396 3.58 -2.33 -19.63
N TYR A 397 4.09 -3.31 -20.37
CA TYR A 397 4.34 -3.18 -21.80
C TYR A 397 3.04 -3.09 -22.63
N GLU A 398 1.97 -3.77 -22.20
CA GLU A 398 0.65 -3.79 -22.86
C GLU A 398 -0.32 -2.71 -22.35
N LEU A 399 0.16 -1.68 -21.63
CA LEU A 399 -0.71 -0.62 -21.08
C LEU A 399 -1.72 -0.12 -22.14
N PRO A 400 -3.04 -0.35 -21.94
CA PRO A 400 -4.00 -0.23 -23.04
C PRO A 400 -4.19 1.21 -23.50
N GLY A 401 -4.21 1.38 -24.82
CA GLY A 401 -4.79 2.53 -25.51
C GLY A 401 -3.88 3.75 -25.63
N THR A 402 -4.03 4.44 -26.75
CA THR A 402 -3.64 5.83 -27.02
C THR A 402 -3.20 6.61 -25.76
N LYS A 403 -1.88 6.80 -25.65
CA LYS A 403 -1.15 7.67 -24.70
C LYS A 403 -1.98 8.83 -24.11
N ARG A 404 -2.77 8.62 -23.04
CA ARG A 404 -3.20 9.61 -21.98
C ARG A 404 -4.50 9.27 -21.22
N GLU A 405 -5.35 8.35 -21.68
CA GLU A 405 -6.71 8.21 -21.08
C GLU A 405 -6.76 7.63 -19.66
N LEU A 406 -5.74 6.85 -19.27
CA LEU A 406 -5.74 6.11 -18.00
C LEU A 406 -5.12 6.87 -16.82
N ASN A 407 -4.70 8.14 -17.00
CA ASN A 407 -4.08 8.98 -15.96
C ASN A 407 -2.96 8.26 -15.16
N PHE A 408 -2.21 7.35 -15.78
CA PHE A 408 -1.07 6.73 -15.11
C PHE A 408 0.02 7.78 -14.83
N PRO A 409 0.84 7.59 -13.78
CA PRO A 409 2.03 8.40 -13.57
C PRO A 409 2.91 8.45 -14.83
N SER A 410 3.42 9.64 -15.17
CA SER A 410 4.22 9.88 -16.39
C SER A 410 5.39 8.91 -16.57
N PHE A 411 6.03 8.49 -15.46
CA PHE A 411 7.15 7.56 -15.49
C PHE A 411 6.79 6.17 -16.06
N LEU A 412 5.54 5.70 -15.90
CA LEU A 412 5.11 4.40 -16.44
C LEU A 412 5.03 4.44 -17.97
N TYR A 413 4.61 5.57 -18.54
CA TYR A 413 4.63 5.79 -19.99
C TYR A 413 6.07 5.83 -20.50
N SER A 414 6.98 6.50 -19.81
CA SER A 414 8.41 6.50 -20.16
C SER A 414 9.03 5.10 -20.09
N MET A 415 8.62 4.28 -19.12
CA MET A 415 9.07 2.89 -19.01
C MET A 415 8.56 2.03 -20.17
N ASN A 416 7.29 2.21 -20.58
CA ASN A 416 6.74 1.56 -21.76
C ASN A 416 7.52 1.90 -23.03
N GLU A 417 7.77 3.19 -23.27
CA GLU A 417 8.57 3.65 -24.42
C GLU A 417 10.01 3.12 -24.38
N PHE A 418 10.60 3.02 -23.19
CA PHE A 418 11.92 2.40 -23.01
C PHE A 418 11.89 0.93 -23.42
N LEU A 419 10.92 0.15 -22.95
CA LEU A 419 10.78 -1.26 -23.32
C LEU A 419 10.54 -1.44 -24.83
N ALA A 420 9.69 -0.60 -25.43
CA ALA A 420 9.38 -0.62 -26.86
C ALA A 420 10.59 -0.37 -27.78
N LYS A 421 11.66 0.27 -27.29
CA LYS A 421 12.94 0.41 -28.01
C LYS A 421 13.76 -0.89 -28.11
N GLY A 422 13.23 -2.02 -27.64
CA GLY A 422 13.86 -3.34 -27.75
C GLY A 422 14.43 -3.90 -26.44
N TRP A 423 14.31 -3.16 -25.33
CA TRP A 423 14.79 -3.57 -24.01
C TRP A 423 14.03 -4.75 -23.41
N TYR A 424 12.91 -5.17 -24.00
CA TYR A 424 12.24 -6.42 -23.67
C TYR A 424 13.09 -7.67 -24.01
N LYS A 425 14.03 -7.60 -24.98
CA LYS A 425 14.84 -8.77 -25.40
C LYS A 425 15.80 -9.25 -24.31
N PRO A 426 16.61 -8.38 -23.66
CA PRO A 426 17.39 -8.78 -22.48
C PRO A 426 16.54 -9.38 -21.36
N LEU A 427 15.33 -8.86 -21.12
CA LEU A 427 14.41 -9.39 -20.12
C LEU A 427 13.89 -10.79 -20.49
N ALA A 428 13.62 -11.04 -21.78
CA ALA A 428 13.26 -12.36 -22.26
C ALA A 428 14.40 -13.38 -22.13
N VAL A 429 15.65 -12.98 -22.40
CA VAL A 429 16.84 -13.81 -22.11
C VAL A 429 16.93 -14.14 -20.63
N LEU A 430 16.72 -13.14 -19.77
CA LEU A 430 16.73 -13.32 -18.33
C LEU A 430 15.65 -14.28 -17.85
N ASN A 431 14.44 -14.24 -18.42
CA ASN A 431 13.38 -15.21 -18.14
C ASN A 431 13.81 -16.66 -18.45
N ILE A 432 14.51 -16.89 -19.57
CA ILE A 432 15.03 -18.21 -19.95
C ILE A 432 16.12 -18.66 -18.96
N ILE A 433 17.06 -17.77 -18.62
CA ILE A 433 18.13 -18.06 -17.66
C ILE A 433 17.54 -18.41 -16.28
N ILE A 434 16.54 -17.65 -15.81
CA ILE A 434 15.89 -17.92 -14.54
C ILE A 434 15.17 -19.28 -14.58
N PHE A 435 14.49 -19.62 -15.68
CA PHE A 435 13.88 -20.95 -15.80
C PHE A 435 14.92 -22.08 -15.78
N ALA A 436 16.02 -21.94 -16.51
CA ALA A 436 17.12 -22.90 -16.45
C ALA A 436 17.69 -23.03 -15.02
N TRP A 437 17.81 -21.91 -14.29
CA TRP A 437 18.22 -21.89 -12.89
C TRP A 437 17.20 -22.59 -11.97
N ILE A 438 15.89 -22.38 -12.16
CA ILE A 438 14.84 -23.09 -11.41
C ILE A 438 14.96 -24.60 -11.63
N VAL A 439 15.12 -25.04 -12.88
CA VAL A 439 15.34 -26.45 -13.21
C VAL A 439 16.59 -26.98 -12.51
N PHE A 440 17.72 -26.27 -12.61
CA PHE A 440 18.98 -26.65 -11.96
C PHE A 440 18.82 -26.81 -10.44
N VAL A 441 18.20 -25.82 -9.78
CA VAL A 441 17.96 -25.83 -8.33
C VAL A 441 17.10 -26.99 -7.90
N LEU A 442 16.03 -27.30 -8.66
CA LEU A 442 15.10 -28.38 -8.33
C LEU A 442 15.70 -29.76 -8.59
N VAL A 443 16.52 -29.92 -9.65
CA VAL A 443 17.14 -31.21 -9.99
C VAL A 443 18.34 -31.54 -9.09
N GLN A 444 19.16 -30.55 -8.72
CA GLN A 444 20.39 -30.77 -7.94
C GLN A 444 20.21 -30.57 -6.43
N GLY A 445 19.16 -29.85 -6.01
CA GLY A 445 18.92 -29.50 -4.62
C GLY A 445 17.90 -30.41 -3.93
N PRO A 446 17.79 -30.31 -2.59
CA PRO A 446 16.67 -30.92 -1.88
C PRO A 446 15.35 -30.25 -2.31
N LEU A 447 14.31 -31.07 -2.51
CA LEU A 447 12.98 -30.61 -2.89
C LEU A 447 12.38 -29.70 -1.80
N LEU A 448 12.53 -30.10 -0.54
CA LEU A 448 12.15 -29.29 0.62
C LEU A 448 13.43 -28.76 1.29
N ASP A 449 13.75 -27.48 1.05
CA ASP A 449 14.81 -26.73 1.75
C ASP A 449 14.20 -25.66 2.69
N ALA A 450 13.10 -26.03 3.34
CA ALA A 450 12.58 -25.27 4.47
C ALA A 450 13.44 -25.59 5.69
N SER A 451 14.71 -25.11 5.69
CA SER A 451 15.71 -25.55 6.67
C SER A 451 15.13 -25.58 8.09
N GLU A 452 15.45 -26.62 8.86
CA GLU A 452 15.19 -26.60 10.30
C GLU A 452 15.81 -25.37 10.95
N ARG A 453 16.86 -24.78 10.36
CA ARG A 453 17.36 -23.45 10.70
C ARG A 453 16.46 -22.30 10.28
N LEU A 454 15.61 -22.33 9.26
CA LEU A 454 14.60 -21.29 9.01
C LEU A 454 13.39 -21.53 9.89
N LYS A 455 12.98 -22.78 10.12
CA LYS A 455 11.99 -23.11 11.16
C LYS A 455 12.51 -22.63 12.51
N GLU A 456 13.70 -23.00 12.95
CA GLU A 456 14.32 -22.54 14.19
C GLU A 456 14.75 -21.09 14.17
N SER A 457 15.30 -20.50 13.10
CA SER A 457 15.75 -19.10 13.11
C SER A 457 14.59 -18.16 12.92
N SER A 458 13.59 -18.51 12.12
CA SER A 458 12.34 -17.74 12.08
C SER A 458 11.53 -17.99 13.33
N LEU A 459 11.45 -19.20 13.90
CA LEU A 459 10.81 -19.44 15.19
C LEU A 459 11.64 -18.89 16.35
N LYS A 460 12.97 -18.77 16.28
CA LYS A 460 13.86 -18.12 17.27
C LYS A 460 13.91 -16.62 17.07
N LEU A 461 13.74 -16.11 15.85
CA LEU A 461 13.57 -14.69 15.52
C LEU A 461 12.17 -14.26 15.92
N TRP A 462 11.14 -15.06 15.65
CA TRP A 462 9.76 -14.89 16.12
C TRP A 462 9.67 -15.09 17.61
N GLN A 463 10.28 -16.11 18.20
CA GLN A 463 10.40 -16.27 19.65
C GLN A 463 11.28 -15.16 20.24
N ARG A 464 12.26 -14.59 19.51
CA ARG A 464 12.99 -13.38 19.94
C ARG A 464 12.15 -12.13 19.82
N ILE A 465 11.34 -11.96 18.77
CA ILE A 465 10.43 -10.82 18.58
C ILE A 465 9.28 -10.91 19.59
N ILE A 466 8.82 -12.12 19.91
CA ILE A 466 7.80 -12.42 20.91
C ILE A 466 8.39 -12.38 22.33
N ARG A 467 9.69 -12.70 22.52
CA ARG A 467 10.42 -12.55 23.81
C ARG A 467 11.02 -11.17 24.00
N ILE A 468 11.18 -10.36 22.94
CA ILE A 468 11.39 -8.93 23.06
C ILE A 468 10.09 -8.44 23.66
N ASN A 469 10.12 -8.27 24.98
CA ASN A 469 9.03 -7.62 25.65
C ASN A 469 8.99 -6.22 25.04
N VAL A 470 7.92 -5.87 24.34
CA VAL A 470 7.75 -4.54 23.75
C VAL A 470 7.92 -3.47 24.85
N ARG A 471 7.62 -3.83 26.11
CA ARG A 471 7.90 -3.04 27.32
C ARG A 471 9.39 -2.69 27.49
N ASP A 472 10.33 -3.52 27.06
CA ASP A 472 11.77 -3.28 27.21
C ASP A 472 12.31 -2.29 26.16
N LEU A 473 11.62 -2.18 25.02
CA LEU A 473 11.96 -1.23 23.94
C LEU A 473 11.35 0.16 24.13
N ILE A 474 10.35 0.25 25.01
CA ILE A 474 9.60 1.46 25.31
C ILE A 474 10.00 1.89 26.72
N PRO A 475 10.61 3.07 26.92
CA PRO A 475 10.86 3.56 28.27
C PRO A 475 9.56 3.76 29.05
N VAL A 476 9.61 3.55 30.36
CA VAL A 476 8.45 3.76 31.24
C VAL A 476 7.98 5.21 31.12
N PRO A 477 6.66 5.45 30.94
CA PRO A 477 6.14 6.81 30.84
C PRO A 477 6.46 7.61 32.11
N GLN A 478 7.19 8.71 31.95
CA GLN A 478 7.49 9.58 33.08
C GLN A 478 6.25 10.38 33.51
N PRO A 479 6.01 10.56 34.82
CA PRO A 479 4.96 11.44 35.31
C PRO A 479 5.33 12.90 35.03
N LEU A 480 4.29 13.72 34.84
CA LEU A 480 4.43 15.17 34.84
C LEU A 480 4.30 15.66 36.28
N ASP A 481 5.14 16.61 36.68
CA ASP A 481 5.05 17.26 37.98
C ASP A 481 4.72 18.75 37.87
N TRP A 482 4.64 19.43 39.02
CA TRP A 482 4.38 20.87 39.08
C TRP A 482 5.47 21.72 38.42
N GLN A 483 6.71 21.23 38.30
CA GLN A 483 7.76 21.96 37.60
C GLN A 483 7.54 21.92 36.08
N ASP A 484 7.11 20.78 35.55
CA ASP A 484 6.73 20.65 34.14
C ASP A 484 5.61 21.65 33.80
N ILE A 485 4.59 21.80 34.67
CA ILE A 485 3.50 22.77 34.49
C ILE A 485 4.03 24.22 34.48
N LYS A 486 4.92 24.58 35.41
CA LYS A 486 5.52 25.92 35.45
C LYS A 486 6.33 26.24 34.20
N ILE A 487 7.11 25.28 33.70
CA ILE A 487 7.91 25.44 32.48
C ILE A 487 7.01 25.60 31.26
N ILE A 488 5.96 24.80 31.15
CA ILE A 488 4.94 24.92 30.11
C ILE A 488 4.31 26.31 30.14
N ALA A 489 3.85 26.76 31.31
CA ALA A 489 3.24 28.07 31.47
C ALA A 489 4.21 29.19 31.05
N LEU A 490 5.49 29.10 31.43
CA LEU A 490 6.52 30.03 31.02
C LEU A 490 6.70 30.07 29.49
N PHE A 491 6.77 28.92 28.82
CA PHE A 491 6.90 28.88 27.37
C PHE A 491 5.66 29.42 26.66
N VAL A 492 4.46 29.03 27.10
CA VAL A 492 3.20 29.48 26.48
C VAL A 492 3.02 30.98 26.65
N VAL A 493 3.14 31.50 27.88
CA VAL A 493 2.98 32.93 28.17
C VAL A 493 4.10 33.75 27.55
N GLY A 494 5.36 33.31 27.68
CA GLY A 494 6.51 34.00 27.09
C GLY A 494 6.44 34.08 25.56
N SER A 495 6.05 32.98 24.91
CA SER A 495 5.79 32.95 23.46
C SER A 495 4.68 33.91 23.07
N ALA A 496 3.55 33.88 23.79
CA ALA A 496 2.42 34.76 23.50
C ALA A 496 2.81 36.24 23.63
N LEU A 497 3.47 36.64 24.72
CA LEU A 497 3.92 38.02 24.94
C LEU A 497 4.86 38.50 23.84
N LEU A 498 5.84 37.67 23.45
CA LEU A 498 6.79 38.00 22.37
C LEU A 498 6.09 38.20 21.02
N LYS A 499 5.02 37.45 20.75
CA LYS A 499 4.29 37.49 19.48
C LYS A 499 3.21 38.55 19.42
N LEU A 500 2.58 38.87 20.55
CA LEU A 500 1.59 39.94 20.67
C LEU A 500 2.22 41.31 20.50
N TRP A 501 3.51 41.46 20.83
CA TRP A 501 4.23 42.71 20.63
C TRP A 501 4.23 43.14 19.15
N ARG A 502 3.63 44.31 18.85
CA ARG A 502 3.45 44.85 17.49
C ARG A 502 2.73 43.89 16.54
N LEU A 503 1.74 43.11 17.00
CA LEU A 503 1.03 42.14 16.15
C LEU A 503 0.29 42.79 14.97
N GLU A 504 -0.23 44.00 15.17
CA GLU A 504 -0.95 44.74 14.14
C GLU A 504 -0.08 45.15 12.95
N PHE A 505 1.24 45.27 13.14
CA PHE A 505 2.15 45.67 12.08
C PHE A 505 2.73 44.45 11.33
N PRO A 506 2.73 44.44 9.98
CA PRO A 506 2.15 45.43 9.06
C PRO A 506 0.61 45.40 9.05
N PRO A 507 -0.07 46.55 8.91
CA PRO A 507 -1.54 46.60 8.95
C PRO A 507 -2.19 45.92 7.72
N GLU A 508 -1.43 45.80 6.62
CA GLU A 508 -1.85 45.10 5.41
C GLU A 508 -1.68 43.58 5.51
N MET A 509 -2.42 42.87 4.66
CA MET A 509 -2.29 41.42 4.50
C MET A 509 -0.98 41.11 3.76
N VAL A 510 -0.15 40.24 4.36
CA VAL A 510 1.15 39.86 3.80
C VAL A 510 1.12 38.44 3.25
N PHE A 511 1.78 38.18 2.12
CA PHE A 511 1.85 36.85 1.51
C PHE A 511 0.46 36.16 1.41
N ASP A 512 0.32 34.92 1.87
CA ASP A 512 -0.94 34.15 1.81
C ASP A 512 -2.04 34.65 2.78
N GLU A 513 -1.78 35.68 3.61
CA GLU A 513 -2.85 36.33 4.38
C GLU A 513 -3.94 36.89 3.46
N VAL A 514 -3.58 37.31 2.24
CA VAL A 514 -4.53 37.80 1.22
C VAL A 514 -5.60 36.76 0.86
N TYR A 515 -5.30 35.47 1.04
CA TYR A 515 -6.24 34.38 0.81
C TYR A 515 -6.93 33.95 2.11
N HIS A 516 -6.16 33.73 3.18
CA HIS A 516 -6.65 33.12 4.41
C HIS A 516 -7.42 34.10 5.32
N ALA A 517 -6.91 35.32 5.50
CA ALA A 517 -7.59 36.35 6.28
C ALA A 517 -8.87 36.81 5.58
N ARG A 518 -8.79 36.98 4.25
CA ARG A 518 -9.94 37.26 3.40
C ARG A 518 -11.03 36.19 3.52
N ALA A 519 -10.67 34.91 3.39
CA ALA A 519 -11.63 33.83 3.56
C ALA A 519 -12.24 33.80 4.98
N GLY A 520 -11.47 34.15 6.00
CA GLY A 520 -11.98 34.34 7.37
C GLY A 520 -13.09 35.40 7.43
N GLY A 521 -12.87 36.57 6.82
CA GLY A 521 -13.89 37.62 6.73
C GLY A 521 -15.11 37.23 5.89
N GLU A 522 -14.90 36.53 4.77
CA GLU A 522 -15.99 36.01 3.92
C GLU A 522 -16.88 35.04 4.71
N TYR A 523 -16.30 34.17 5.55
CA TYR A 523 -17.08 33.29 6.42
C TYR A 523 -17.92 34.07 7.45
N VAL A 524 -17.38 35.12 8.06
CA VAL A 524 -18.11 35.97 9.03
C VAL A 524 -19.29 36.67 8.36
N LEU A 525 -19.11 37.12 7.12
CA LEU A 525 -20.14 37.79 6.32
C LEU A 525 -21.15 36.83 5.66
N GLY A 526 -20.99 35.51 5.82
CA GLY A 526 -21.85 34.52 5.16
C GLY A 526 -21.69 34.46 3.64
N MET A 527 -20.51 34.78 3.12
CA MET A 527 -20.19 34.74 1.69
C MET A 527 -19.43 33.47 1.32
N HIS A 528 -19.48 33.09 0.03
CA HIS A 528 -18.65 31.99 -0.47
C HIS A 528 -17.17 32.36 -0.37
N PRO A 529 -16.33 31.51 0.24
CA PRO A 529 -14.91 31.82 0.42
C PRO A 529 -14.16 31.74 -0.91
N PHE A 530 -13.34 32.74 -1.19
CA PHE A 530 -12.47 32.80 -2.36
C PHE A 530 -11.39 31.69 -2.33
N GLU A 531 -10.83 31.42 -1.15
CA GLU A 531 -9.90 30.32 -0.94
C GLU A 531 -10.67 29.03 -0.70
N TRP A 532 -10.72 28.15 -1.71
CA TRP A 532 -11.37 26.84 -1.67
C TRP A 532 -10.38 25.66 -1.74
N VAL A 533 -9.09 25.94 -1.97
CA VAL A 533 -8.07 24.93 -2.24
C VAL A 533 -7.57 24.22 -0.97
N HIS A 534 -7.87 24.78 0.21
CA HIS A 534 -7.59 24.13 1.48
C HIS A 534 -8.87 23.82 2.28
N PRO A 535 -8.86 22.73 3.07
CA PRO A 535 -9.90 22.44 4.03
C PRO A 535 -10.19 23.62 4.99
N PRO A 536 -11.43 23.77 5.46
CA PRO A 536 -11.93 25.04 5.99
C PRO A 536 -11.49 25.36 7.42
N LEU A 537 -11.08 24.38 8.25
CA LEU A 537 -10.92 24.59 9.70
C LEU A 537 -9.97 25.73 10.06
N ALA A 538 -8.84 25.85 9.39
CA ALA A 538 -7.89 26.93 9.70
C ALA A 538 -8.48 28.32 9.39
N LYS A 539 -9.25 28.43 8.30
CA LYS A 539 -9.94 29.67 7.91
C LYS A 539 -11.10 29.98 8.86
N LEU A 540 -11.82 28.96 9.33
CA LEU A 540 -12.86 29.11 10.36
C LEU A 540 -12.28 29.56 11.71
N LEU A 541 -11.10 29.05 12.09
CA LEU A 541 -10.39 29.56 13.28
C LEU A 541 -9.97 31.02 13.11
N ILE A 542 -9.44 31.40 11.95
CA ILE A 542 -9.15 32.81 11.63
C ILE A 542 -10.42 33.66 11.70
N ALA A 543 -11.55 33.15 11.18
CA ALA A 543 -12.86 33.81 11.23
C ALA A 543 -13.31 34.11 12.68
N VAL A 544 -12.98 33.25 13.66
CA VAL A 544 -13.28 33.53 15.08
C VAL A 544 -12.56 34.80 15.56
N GLY A 545 -11.30 34.99 15.17
CA GLY A 545 -10.56 36.21 15.51
C GLY A 545 -11.11 37.45 14.81
N VAL A 546 -11.43 37.31 13.52
CA VAL A 546 -12.05 38.38 12.71
C VAL A 546 -13.43 38.76 13.24
N ASN A 547 -14.20 37.82 13.77
CA ASN A 547 -15.51 38.11 14.36
C ASN A 547 -15.43 38.94 15.65
N VAL A 548 -14.30 38.89 16.36
CA VAL A 548 -14.11 39.61 17.64
C VAL A 548 -13.42 40.97 17.43
N TYR A 549 -12.43 41.04 16.54
CA TYR A 549 -11.58 42.22 16.33
C TYR A 549 -11.73 42.83 14.93
N GLU A 550 -12.80 42.46 14.22
CA GLU A 550 -13.06 42.82 12.83
C GLU A 550 -11.95 42.34 11.88
N LEU A 551 -12.04 42.71 10.60
CA LEU A 551 -11.03 42.40 9.60
C LEU A 551 -9.85 43.37 9.75
N THR A 552 -9.11 43.21 10.85
CA THR A 552 -7.90 43.97 11.20
C THR A 552 -6.69 43.04 11.37
N GLY A 553 -5.47 43.60 11.32
CA GLY A 553 -4.22 42.87 11.54
C GLY A 553 -4.23 42.01 12.81
N VAL A 554 -4.85 42.51 13.89
CA VAL A 554 -5.02 41.75 15.13
C VAL A 554 -6.03 40.61 14.95
N GLY A 555 -7.18 40.89 14.33
CA GLY A 555 -8.26 39.92 14.15
C GLY A 555 -7.85 38.66 13.41
N TRP A 556 -7.13 38.76 12.30
CA TRP A 556 -6.70 37.56 11.57
C TRP A 556 -5.42 36.90 12.12
N ARG A 557 -4.61 37.59 12.94
CA ARG A 557 -3.34 37.05 13.49
C ARG A 557 -3.43 36.51 14.92
N ILE A 558 -4.48 36.83 15.68
CA ILE A 558 -4.58 36.44 17.10
C ILE A 558 -4.70 34.91 17.32
N LEU A 559 -5.51 34.21 16.52
CA LEU A 559 -5.64 32.75 16.61
C LEU A 559 -4.36 32.01 16.16
N PRO A 560 -3.64 32.42 15.09
CA PRO A 560 -2.29 31.94 14.80
C PRO A 560 -1.31 32.07 15.98
N VAL A 561 -1.33 33.20 16.71
CA VAL A 561 -0.47 33.42 17.89
C VAL A 561 -0.79 32.44 19.01
N ILE A 562 -2.08 32.23 19.27
CA ILE A 562 -2.56 31.25 20.25
C ILE A 562 -2.12 29.85 19.83
N ALA A 563 -2.36 29.45 18.59
CA ALA A 563 -1.99 28.14 18.06
C ALA A 563 -0.48 27.89 18.16
N GLY A 564 0.34 28.86 17.77
CA GLY A 564 1.78 28.76 17.90
C GLY A 564 2.25 28.64 19.35
N SER A 565 1.61 29.33 20.28
CA SER A 565 1.97 29.23 21.71
C SER A 565 1.60 27.86 22.29
N PHE A 566 0.45 27.29 21.92
CA PHE A 566 0.09 25.92 22.27
C PHE A 566 0.95 24.85 21.56
N LEU A 567 1.55 25.16 20.41
CA LEU A 567 2.48 24.23 19.78
C LEU A 567 3.72 23.97 20.66
N LEU A 568 4.20 24.96 21.42
CA LEU A 568 5.30 24.76 22.38
C LEU A 568 4.91 23.83 23.53
N LEU A 569 3.67 23.91 24.01
CA LEU A 569 3.11 22.95 24.97
C LEU A 569 3.19 21.53 24.39
N SER A 570 2.66 21.32 23.18
CA SER A 570 2.63 20.00 22.56
C SER A 570 4.03 19.42 22.31
N VAL A 571 4.99 20.26 21.88
CA VAL A 571 6.38 19.84 21.71
C VAL A 571 7.05 19.53 23.05
N TYR A 572 6.82 20.34 24.09
CA TYR A 572 7.37 20.07 25.42
C TYR A 572 6.87 18.75 25.98
N LEU A 573 5.55 18.52 25.92
CA LEU A 573 4.94 17.27 26.39
C LEU A 573 5.42 16.07 25.58
N LEU A 574 5.48 16.17 24.25
CA LEU A 574 6.04 15.12 23.41
C LEU A 574 7.51 14.84 23.75
N ALA A 575 8.31 15.87 24.01
CA ALA A 575 9.69 15.73 24.46
C ALA A 575 9.77 15.03 25.82
N ARG A 576 8.91 15.38 26.79
CA ARG A 576 8.85 14.70 28.09
C ARG A 576 8.44 13.23 27.98
N PHE A 577 7.65 12.87 26.98
CA PHE A 577 7.26 11.49 26.73
C PHE A 577 8.33 10.68 25.98
N THR A 578 9.18 11.32 25.16
CA THR A 578 10.15 10.64 24.30
C THR A 578 11.59 10.73 24.79
N LEU A 579 11.97 11.80 25.49
CA LEU A 579 13.34 12.05 25.94
C LEU A 579 13.50 11.75 27.44
N PRO A 580 14.64 11.17 27.86
CA PRO A 580 14.81 10.70 29.23
C PRO A 580 14.88 11.83 30.27
N HIS A 581 15.33 13.02 29.90
CA HIS A 581 15.57 14.11 30.84
C HIS A 581 14.75 15.37 30.54
N ARG A 582 14.27 16.04 31.60
CA ARG A 582 13.51 17.31 31.51
C ARG A 582 14.29 18.41 30.77
N TRP A 583 15.60 18.52 30.99
CA TRP A 583 16.40 19.55 30.32
C TRP A 583 16.39 19.39 28.79
N GLN A 584 16.28 18.16 28.28
CA GLN A 584 16.15 17.93 26.83
C GLN A 584 14.81 18.42 26.29
N ALA A 585 13.73 18.29 27.07
CA ALA A 585 12.43 18.86 26.73
C ALA A 585 12.48 20.39 26.69
N VAL A 586 13.14 21.02 27.68
CA VAL A 586 13.40 22.47 27.66
C VAL A 586 14.21 22.87 26.42
N CYS A 587 15.27 22.13 26.09
CA CYS A 587 16.08 22.40 24.90
C CYS A 587 15.24 22.28 23.61
N ALA A 588 14.49 21.20 23.42
CA ALA A 588 13.67 21.00 22.22
C ALA A 588 12.63 22.12 22.04
N THR A 589 11.95 22.50 23.12
CA THR A 589 10.94 23.58 23.09
C THR A 589 11.58 24.94 22.87
N LEU A 590 12.73 25.22 23.50
CA LEU A 590 13.45 26.48 23.32
C LEU A 590 14.04 26.59 21.90
N LEU A 591 14.53 25.50 21.31
CA LEU A 591 14.96 25.49 19.91
C LEU A 591 13.81 25.88 18.99
N LEU A 592 12.63 25.28 19.13
CA LEU A 592 11.47 25.65 18.33
C LEU A 592 11.05 27.11 18.59
N ALA A 593 11.05 27.56 19.84
CA ALA A 593 10.73 28.95 20.19
C ALA A 593 11.71 29.96 19.55
N CYS A 594 12.95 29.54 19.30
CA CYS A 594 14.00 30.30 18.64
C CYS A 594 14.10 30.02 17.12
N ASP A 595 13.10 29.36 16.51
CA ASP A 595 13.04 29.20 15.06
C ASP A 595 12.31 30.37 14.39
N GLY A 596 12.92 30.93 13.35
CA GLY A 596 12.38 32.08 12.63
C GLY A 596 11.10 31.77 11.85
N VAL A 597 11.02 30.60 11.20
CA VAL A 597 9.81 30.20 10.46
C VAL A 597 8.67 29.94 11.43
N TYR A 598 8.91 29.26 12.55
CA TYR A 598 7.93 29.13 13.63
C TYR A 598 7.39 30.48 14.10
N PHE A 599 8.29 31.44 14.36
CA PHE A 599 7.89 32.77 14.81
C PHE A 599 7.01 33.47 13.76
N VAL A 600 7.45 33.51 12.50
CA VAL A 600 6.72 34.13 11.39
C VAL A 600 5.36 33.46 11.17
N GLN A 601 5.31 32.13 11.03
CA GLN A 601 4.08 31.37 10.79
C GLN A 601 3.05 31.52 11.92
N SER A 602 3.50 31.77 13.14
CA SER A 602 2.61 32.01 14.28
C SER A 602 2.15 33.46 14.42
N ARG A 603 2.72 34.39 13.65
CA ARG A 603 2.36 35.81 13.65
C ARG A 603 1.66 36.27 12.38
N THR A 604 1.60 35.42 11.35
CA THR A 604 0.82 35.68 10.15
C THR A 604 -0.36 34.71 10.08
N ALA A 605 -1.42 35.06 9.36
CA ALA A 605 -2.62 34.23 9.17
C ALA A 605 -2.38 33.03 8.23
N MET A 606 -1.34 32.24 8.51
CA MET A 606 -0.99 31.05 7.75
C MET A 606 -1.72 29.82 8.27
N THR A 607 -2.09 28.92 7.36
CA THR A 607 -2.78 27.67 7.73
C THR A 607 -1.84 26.62 8.32
N ASN A 608 -0.52 26.72 8.06
CA ASN A 608 0.49 25.77 8.54
C ASN A 608 0.57 25.68 10.07
N ILE A 609 0.47 26.81 10.79
CA ILE A 609 0.64 26.81 12.25
C ILE A 609 -0.44 25.97 12.95
N PHE A 610 -1.68 26.02 12.46
CA PHE A 610 -2.79 25.20 12.97
C PHE A 610 -2.58 23.72 12.64
N ALA A 611 -2.19 23.42 11.39
CA ALA A 611 -1.88 22.06 10.97
C ALA A 611 -0.79 21.46 11.85
N THR A 612 0.36 22.13 12.00
CA THR A 612 1.48 21.63 12.80
C THR A 612 1.12 21.46 14.28
N LEU A 613 0.34 22.37 14.86
CA LEU A 613 -0.20 22.20 16.22
C LEU A 613 -0.97 20.87 16.33
N PHE A 614 -1.93 20.63 15.44
CA PHE A 614 -2.77 19.45 15.49
C PHE A 614 -2.00 18.17 15.15
N GLN A 615 -1.06 18.19 14.20
CA GLN A 615 -0.16 17.07 13.87
C GLN A 615 0.67 16.67 15.09
N VAL A 616 1.40 17.61 15.70
CA VAL A 616 2.29 17.33 16.85
C VAL A 616 1.47 16.86 18.05
N THR A 617 0.30 17.48 18.28
CA THR A 617 -0.60 17.07 19.37
C THR A 617 -1.16 15.66 19.14
N ALA A 618 -1.54 15.32 17.91
CA ALA A 618 -1.98 13.97 17.56
C ALA A 618 -0.88 12.94 17.77
N LEU A 619 0.35 13.21 17.33
CA LEU A 619 1.50 12.33 17.52
C LEU A 619 1.92 12.22 18.99
N MET A 620 1.81 13.30 19.77
CA MET A 620 1.99 13.29 21.23
C MET A 620 0.99 12.33 21.89
N PHE A 621 -0.31 12.46 21.58
CA PHE A 621 -1.35 11.57 22.09
C PHE A 621 -1.15 10.12 21.62
N THR A 622 -0.73 9.92 20.37
CA THR A 622 -0.43 8.60 19.80
C THR A 622 0.69 7.92 20.57
N TRP A 623 1.80 8.65 20.81
CA TRP A 623 2.91 8.10 21.57
C TRP A 623 2.54 7.83 23.02
N ARG A 624 1.75 8.73 23.63
CA ARG A 624 1.28 8.53 25.01
C ARG A 624 0.33 7.34 25.12
N PHE A 625 -0.59 7.17 24.16
CA PHE A 625 -1.41 5.97 24.02
C PHE A 625 -0.53 4.73 23.95
N PHE A 626 0.47 4.74 23.07
CA PHE A 626 1.39 3.62 22.86
C PHE A 626 2.13 3.21 24.13
N GLN A 627 2.66 4.18 24.88
CA GLN A 627 3.36 3.94 26.15
C GLN A 627 2.44 3.37 27.23
N VAL A 628 1.28 4.01 27.44
CA VAL A 628 0.32 3.57 28.47
C VAL A 628 -0.25 2.20 28.12
N TYR A 629 -0.56 1.98 26.84
CA TYR A 629 -1.06 0.72 26.31
C TYR A 629 -0.14 -0.44 26.67
N TRP A 630 1.18 -0.33 26.44
CA TRP A 630 2.11 -1.44 26.68
C TRP A 630 2.57 -1.57 28.14
N HIS A 631 2.78 -0.46 28.86
CA HIS A 631 3.30 -0.48 30.23
C HIS A 631 2.26 -0.70 31.32
N ARG A 632 0.97 -0.47 31.04
CA ARG A 632 -0.09 -0.57 32.05
C ARG A 632 -1.15 -1.62 31.74
N LEU A 633 -0.79 -2.66 30.97
CA LEU A 633 -1.66 -3.81 30.65
C LEU A 633 -2.14 -4.60 31.89
N ASP A 634 -1.45 -4.43 33.02
CA ASP A 634 -1.69 -5.23 34.23
C ASP A 634 -3.02 -4.86 34.92
N SER A 635 -3.66 -3.73 34.55
CA SER A 635 -4.98 -3.33 35.06
C SER A 635 -5.92 -2.90 33.93
N THR A 636 -7.14 -3.45 33.90
CA THR A 636 -8.16 -3.12 32.90
C THR A 636 -8.56 -1.64 32.93
N LYS A 637 -8.57 -1.01 34.10
CA LYS A 637 -8.84 0.43 34.23
C LYS A 637 -7.77 1.26 33.52
N ASN A 638 -6.50 0.90 33.69
CA ASN A 638 -5.39 1.61 33.04
C ASN A 638 -5.36 1.34 31.53
N TYR A 639 -5.68 0.12 31.10
CA TYR A 639 -5.86 -0.22 29.68
C TYR A 639 -6.95 0.61 29.03
N LEU A 640 -8.16 0.66 29.60
CA LEU A 640 -9.25 1.46 29.06
C LEU A 640 -8.92 2.97 29.09
N SER A 641 -8.17 3.43 30.10
CA SER A 641 -7.70 4.82 30.14
C SER A 641 -6.72 5.15 29.00
N SER A 642 -6.01 4.17 28.43
CA SER A 642 -5.13 4.42 27.28
C SER A 642 -5.96 4.89 26.08
N TYR A 643 -7.18 4.36 25.91
CA TYR A 643 -8.07 4.73 24.81
C TYR A 643 -8.55 6.18 24.86
N PHE A 644 -8.44 6.87 26.01
CA PHE A 644 -8.65 8.31 26.07
C PHE A 644 -7.57 9.08 25.29
N TYR A 645 -6.30 8.67 25.42
CA TYR A 645 -5.20 9.23 24.63
C TYR A 645 -5.35 8.85 23.16
N PHE A 646 -5.82 7.63 22.85
CA PHE A 646 -6.13 7.24 21.48
C PHE A 646 -7.22 8.12 20.86
N LEU A 647 -8.32 8.37 21.59
CA LEU A 647 -9.37 9.28 21.14
C LEU A 647 -8.81 10.67 20.88
N GLY A 648 -7.98 11.19 21.79
CA GLY A 648 -7.25 12.44 21.58
C GLY A 648 -6.42 12.44 20.29
N ALA A 649 -5.64 11.39 20.05
CA ALA A 649 -4.82 11.26 18.84
C ALA A 649 -5.67 11.34 17.57
N VAL A 650 -6.78 10.59 17.53
CA VAL A 650 -7.66 10.51 16.36
C VAL A 650 -8.44 11.81 16.13
N VAL A 651 -8.88 12.47 17.20
CA VAL A 651 -9.55 13.77 17.09
C VAL A 651 -8.58 14.82 16.54
N PHE A 652 -7.38 14.92 17.13
CA PHE A 652 -6.40 15.92 16.69
C PHE A 652 -5.89 15.67 15.27
N ILE A 653 -5.69 14.41 14.85
CA ILE A 653 -5.31 14.16 13.45
C ILE A 653 -6.47 14.48 12.49
N GLY A 654 -7.72 14.26 12.92
CA GLY A 654 -8.91 14.69 12.18
C GLY A 654 -8.94 16.20 11.99
N LEU A 655 -8.77 16.97 13.08
CA LEU A 655 -8.65 18.43 13.02
C LEU A 655 -7.52 18.86 12.08
N SER A 656 -6.37 18.20 12.14
CA SER A 656 -5.24 18.46 11.24
C SER A 656 -5.58 18.24 9.76
N LEU A 657 -6.33 17.20 9.43
CA LEU A 657 -6.79 16.96 8.06
C LEU A 657 -7.79 18.05 7.62
N CYS A 658 -8.63 18.53 8.55
CA CYS A 658 -9.56 19.63 8.32
C CYS A 658 -8.87 20.99 8.10
N THR A 659 -7.56 21.12 8.37
CA THR A 659 -6.79 22.34 8.05
C THR A 659 -6.07 22.25 6.71
N ARG A 660 -5.30 21.17 6.47
CA ARG A 660 -4.49 21.00 5.25
C ARG A 660 -4.25 19.52 4.95
N TRP A 661 -4.10 19.20 3.66
CA TRP A 661 -3.79 17.85 3.19
C TRP A 661 -2.35 17.41 3.41
N THR A 662 -1.43 18.32 3.73
CA THR A 662 -0.07 17.95 4.20
C THR A 662 -0.14 17.08 5.46
N SER A 663 -1.20 17.20 6.25
CA SER A 663 -1.50 16.33 7.39
C SER A 663 -1.74 14.86 7.03
N LEU A 664 -1.95 14.51 5.75
CA LEU A 664 -2.00 13.11 5.30
C LEU A 664 -0.69 12.38 5.59
N TRP A 665 0.44 13.09 5.58
CA TRP A 665 1.74 12.53 5.95
C TRP A 665 1.78 12.14 7.43
N SER A 666 1.32 13.02 8.32
CA SER A 666 1.18 12.74 9.75
C SER A 666 0.17 11.65 10.04
N TYR A 667 -0.93 11.62 9.29
CA TYR A 667 -1.96 10.59 9.41
C TYR A 667 -1.41 9.21 9.00
N GLY A 668 -0.67 9.13 7.89
CA GLY A 668 0.00 7.91 7.44
C GLY A 668 1.04 7.42 8.44
N PHE A 669 1.86 8.32 9.00
CA PHE A 669 2.83 7.96 10.04
C PHE A 669 2.15 7.45 11.31
N MET A 670 1.11 8.14 11.79
CA MET A 670 0.31 7.71 12.95
C MET A 670 -0.27 6.31 12.74
N MET A 671 -0.86 6.06 11.56
CA MET A 671 -1.38 4.76 11.17
C MET A 671 -0.31 3.67 11.19
N GLY A 672 0.89 3.96 10.68
CA GLY A 672 2.03 3.04 10.74
C GLY A 672 2.42 2.69 12.17
N VAL A 673 2.49 3.69 13.06
CA VAL A 673 2.79 3.49 14.49
C VAL A 673 1.72 2.63 15.17
N LEU A 674 0.43 2.91 14.93
CA LEU A 674 -0.68 2.13 15.51
C LEU A 674 -0.74 0.70 14.95
N ALA A 675 -0.52 0.52 13.65
CA ALA A 675 -0.55 -0.79 13.01
C ALA A 675 0.60 -1.68 13.48
N ILE A 676 1.85 -1.20 13.36
CA ILE A 676 3.06 -1.96 13.70
C ILE A 676 3.21 -2.07 15.22
N GLY A 677 2.84 -1.02 15.95
CA GLY A 677 3.01 -0.96 17.38
C GLY A 677 1.90 -1.66 18.17
N VAL A 678 0.64 -1.62 17.72
CA VAL A 678 -0.50 -2.06 18.55
C VAL A 678 -1.27 -3.18 17.87
N VAL A 679 -1.78 -2.97 16.65
CA VAL A 679 -2.68 -3.92 15.98
C VAL A 679 -1.99 -5.24 15.67
N ILE A 680 -0.85 -5.19 14.99
CA ILE A 680 -0.07 -6.37 14.58
C ILE A 680 0.43 -7.14 15.83
N PRO A 681 1.05 -6.50 16.85
CA PRO A 681 1.44 -7.22 18.06
C PRO A 681 0.25 -7.78 18.84
N SER A 682 -0.90 -7.11 18.88
CA SER A 682 -2.10 -7.64 19.56
C SER A 682 -2.61 -8.93 18.89
N LEU A 683 -2.49 -9.04 17.56
CA LEU A 683 -2.75 -10.28 16.81
C LEU A 683 -1.72 -11.38 17.11
N LEU A 684 -0.44 -11.03 17.06
CA LEU A 684 0.67 -11.99 17.13
C LEU A 684 0.96 -12.50 18.55
N MET A 685 0.69 -11.66 19.56
CA MET A 685 0.97 -11.92 20.98
C MET A 685 -0.26 -12.39 21.76
N TYR A 686 -1.27 -12.97 21.11
CA TYR A 686 -2.39 -13.63 21.80
C TYR A 686 -1.92 -14.61 22.89
N ARG A 687 -0.77 -15.28 22.68
CA ARG A 687 -0.13 -16.18 23.66
C ARG A 687 0.49 -15.47 24.88
N TYR A 688 0.89 -14.21 24.74
CA TYR A 688 1.32 -13.38 25.86
C TYR A 688 0.12 -13.03 26.74
N PHE A 689 -0.99 -12.60 26.11
CA PHE A 689 -2.26 -12.42 26.80
C PHE A 689 -2.81 -13.72 27.38
N ALA A 690 -2.51 -14.88 26.78
CA ALA A 690 -2.95 -16.18 27.29
C ALA A 690 -2.47 -16.50 28.73
N LYS A 691 -1.39 -15.86 29.20
CA LYS A 691 -0.91 -15.95 30.59
C LYS A 691 -1.73 -15.11 31.59
N ILE A 692 -2.58 -14.21 31.10
CA ILE A 692 -3.52 -13.47 31.93
C ILE A 692 -4.67 -14.42 32.28
N GLY A 693 -4.83 -14.72 33.57
CA GLY A 693 -5.73 -15.78 34.05
C GLY A 693 -7.21 -15.57 33.72
N ASN A 694 -7.65 -14.32 33.43
CA ASN A 694 -9.05 -14.01 33.14
C ASN A 694 -9.37 -14.04 31.64
N SER A 695 -10.36 -14.87 31.25
CA SER A 695 -10.85 -15.00 29.87
C SER A 695 -11.35 -13.69 29.26
N PHE A 696 -12.02 -12.84 30.05
CA PHE A 696 -12.57 -11.56 29.58
C PHE A 696 -11.46 -10.55 29.22
N GLN A 697 -10.43 -10.43 30.06
CA GLN A 697 -9.30 -9.53 29.80
C GLN A 697 -8.53 -9.95 28.55
N ARG A 698 -8.37 -11.25 28.33
CA ARG A 698 -7.74 -11.79 27.11
C ARG A 698 -8.51 -11.41 25.86
N TRP A 699 -9.83 -11.58 25.88
CA TRP A 699 -10.69 -11.17 24.77
C TRP A 699 -10.59 -9.65 24.54
N LEU A 700 -10.74 -8.85 25.60
CA LEU A 700 -10.70 -7.40 25.52
C LEU A 700 -9.39 -6.89 24.91
N TYR A 701 -8.23 -7.36 25.40
CA TYR A 701 -6.93 -6.86 24.96
C TYR A 701 -6.54 -7.31 23.54
N THR A 702 -7.06 -8.45 23.07
CA THR A 702 -6.82 -8.90 21.70
C THR A 702 -7.80 -8.27 20.71
N PHE A 703 -9.10 -8.25 21.01
CA PHE A 703 -10.13 -7.87 20.05
C PHE A 703 -10.40 -6.36 19.99
N LEU A 704 -10.35 -5.63 21.12
CA LEU A 704 -10.66 -4.21 21.14
C LEU A 704 -9.75 -3.38 20.20
N PRO A 705 -8.42 -3.59 20.15
CA PRO A 705 -7.56 -2.86 19.21
C PRO A 705 -7.88 -3.19 17.75
N LEU A 706 -8.30 -4.42 17.45
CA LEU A 706 -8.57 -4.89 16.09
C LEU A 706 -9.83 -4.30 15.48
N VAL A 707 -10.81 -3.98 16.33
CA VAL A 707 -12.07 -3.39 15.89
C VAL A 707 -12.03 -1.88 16.04
N ILE A 708 -11.68 -1.37 17.23
CA ILE A 708 -11.81 0.05 17.53
C ILE A 708 -10.77 0.88 16.79
N ILE A 709 -9.51 0.44 16.68
CA ILE A 709 -8.47 1.26 16.06
C ILE A 709 -8.76 1.48 14.57
N PRO A 710 -8.97 0.43 13.73
CA PRO A 710 -9.24 0.64 12.31
C PRO A 710 -10.51 1.47 12.05
N VAL A 711 -11.58 1.22 12.83
CA VAL A 711 -12.85 1.95 12.67
C VAL A 711 -12.70 3.41 13.07
N ALA A 712 -12.16 3.69 14.27
CA ALA A 712 -12.09 5.05 14.79
C ALA A 712 -11.16 5.94 13.96
N VAL A 713 -10.00 5.42 13.52
CA VAL A 713 -9.04 6.21 12.74
C VAL A 713 -9.59 6.60 11.37
N ILE A 714 -10.56 5.86 10.82
CA ILE A 714 -11.25 6.24 9.57
C ILE A 714 -12.46 7.12 9.88
N LEU A 715 -13.33 6.68 10.77
CA LEU A 715 -14.66 7.27 10.97
C LEU A 715 -14.58 8.67 11.60
N ILE A 716 -13.78 8.85 12.66
CA ILE A 716 -13.72 10.13 13.39
C ILE A 716 -13.11 11.23 12.52
N PRO A 717 -11.95 11.04 11.83
CA PRO A 717 -11.45 12.05 10.91
C PRO A 717 -12.40 12.35 9.76
N ALA A 718 -13.11 11.34 9.21
CA ALA A 718 -14.09 11.56 8.15
C ALA A 718 -15.28 12.42 8.64
N ILE A 719 -15.80 12.15 9.84
CA ILE A 719 -16.87 12.95 10.45
C ILE A 719 -16.40 14.38 10.69
N LEU A 720 -15.22 14.57 11.30
CA LEU A 720 -14.67 15.91 11.55
C LEU A 720 -14.42 16.67 10.25
N TYR A 721 -13.91 15.98 9.22
CA TYR A 721 -13.66 16.56 7.91
C TYR A 721 -14.95 17.05 7.27
N LEU A 722 -16.01 16.23 7.24
CA LEU A 722 -17.31 16.65 6.74
C LEU A 722 -17.93 17.78 7.58
N ALA A 723 -17.81 17.69 8.92
CA ALA A 723 -18.31 18.71 9.84
C ALA A 723 -17.60 20.07 9.64
N SER A 724 -16.33 20.07 9.24
CA SER A 724 -15.60 21.30 8.95
C SER A 724 -16.22 22.08 7.76
N TYR A 725 -16.92 21.39 6.85
CA TYR A 725 -17.65 22.01 5.74
C TYR A 725 -19.09 22.43 6.10
N SER A 726 -19.50 22.35 7.37
CA SER A 726 -20.84 22.74 7.81
C SER A 726 -21.23 24.16 7.39
N GLN A 727 -20.31 25.13 7.55
CA GLN A 727 -20.54 26.52 7.12
C GLN A 727 -20.67 26.65 5.59
N TYR A 728 -19.92 25.86 4.84
CA TYR A 728 -20.05 25.84 3.37
C TYR A 728 -21.40 25.26 2.95
N MET A 729 -21.85 24.18 3.62
CA MET A 729 -23.15 23.57 3.37
C MET A 729 -24.33 24.48 3.79
N SER A 730 -24.17 25.30 4.83
CA SER A 730 -25.21 26.28 5.21
C SER A 730 -25.44 27.37 4.16
N LEU A 731 -24.52 27.56 3.20
CA LEU A 731 -24.68 28.45 2.06
C LEU A 731 -25.49 27.82 0.90
N GLY A 732 -26.12 26.67 1.12
CA GLY A 732 -26.96 25.99 0.13
C GLY A 732 -26.26 24.85 -0.62
N HIS A 733 -25.02 24.50 -0.25
CA HIS A 733 -24.27 23.44 -0.90
C HIS A 733 -24.58 22.04 -0.35
N SER A 734 -24.64 21.05 -1.26
CA SER A 734 -24.90 19.66 -0.89
C SER A 734 -23.63 18.89 -0.49
N VAL A 735 -23.79 17.77 0.23
CA VAL A 735 -22.67 16.85 0.54
C VAL A 735 -21.99 16.34 -0.73
N GLN A 736 -22.75 16.15 -1.81
CA GLN A 736 -22.18 15.72 -3.10
C GLN A 736 -21.23 16.78 -3.68
N GLU A 737 -21.57 18.06 -3.54
CA GLU A 737 -20.70 19.16 -3.97
C GLU A 737 -19.43 19.24 -3.11
N VAL A 738 -19.52 18.97 -1.81
CA VAL A 738 -18.33 18.85 -0.95
C VAL A 738 -17.40 17.72 -1.44
N ILE A 739 -17.95 16.58 -1.87
CA ILE A 739 -17.18 15.46 -2.43
C ILE A 739 -16.55 15.85 -3.78
N GLU A 740 -17.29 16.51 -4.67
CA GLU A 740 -16.76 17.00 -5.94
C GLU A 740 -15.66 18.06 -5.73
N MET A 741 -15.80 18.93 -4.73
CA MET A 741 -14.77 19.90 -4.35
C MET A 741 -13.46 19.22 -3.95
N GLN A 742 -13.49 18.05 -3.30
CA GLN A 742 -12.25 17.31 -3.00
C GLN A 742 -11.50 16.89 -4.27
N LYS A 743 -12.24 16.46 -5.31
CA LYS A 743 -11.63 16.18 -6.63
C LYS A 743 -11.07 17.45 -7.26
N GLY A 744 -11.75 18.58 -7.08
CA GLY A 744 -11.27 19.91 -7.48
C GLY A 744 -9.94 20.28 -6.80
N ILE A 745 -9.85 20.13 -5.48
CA ILE A 745 -8.64 20.42 -4.68
C ILE A 745 -7.46 19.56 -5.18
N TRP A 746 -7.70 18.27 -5.40
CA TRP A 746 -6.69 17.37 -5.95
C TRP A 746 -6.21 17.81 -7.34
N ARG A 747 -7.15 18.10 -8.26
CA ARG A 747 -6.81 18.55 -9.62
C ARG A 747 -6.02 19.85 -9.60
N TYR A 748 -6.44 20.82 -8.79
CA TYR A 748 -5.75 22.09 -8.63
C TYR A 748 -4.30 21.86 -8.17
N HIS A 749 -4.08 21.10 -7.10
CA HIS A 749 -2.72 20.86 -6.61
C HIS A 749 -1.86 19.98 -7.52
N ALA A 750 -2.45 19.03 -8.26
CA ALA A 750 -1.74 18.19 -9.20
C ALA A 750 -1.33 18.92 -10.49
N GLN A 751 -2.05 19.98 -10.87
CA GLN A 751 -1.84 20.74 -12.11
C GLN A 751 -1.27 22.14 -11.88
N LEU A 752 -0.99 22.53 -10.63
CA LEU A 752 -0.44 23.84 -10.31
C LEU A 752 1.02 23.94 -10.76
N THR A 753 1.22 24.52 -11.94
CA THR A 753 2.52 24.68 -12.60
C THR A 753 3.00 26.12 -12.74
N ASP A 754 2.32 27.07 -12.09
CA ASP A 754 2.63 28.49 -12.23
C ASP A 754 4.03 28.82 -11.69
N PRO A 755 4.87 29.56 -12.46
CA PRO A 755 6.17 29.98 -11.99
C PRO A 755 6.03 31.04 -10.90
N HIS A 756 6.82 30.93 -9.82
CA HIS A 756 6.85 31.93 -8.76
C HIS A 756 8.29 32.31 -8.39
N PRO A 757 8.61 33.61 -8.22
CA PRO A 757 9.98 34.07 -7.93
C PRO A 757 10.59 33.48 -6.66
N TYR A 758 9.77 33.10 -5.67
CA TYR A 758 10.25 32.48 -4.42
C TYR A 758 10.16 30.94 -4.41
N TYR A 759 9.99 30.30 -5.56
CA TYR A 759 10.01 28.84 -5.68
C TYR A 759 11.30 28.24 -5.08
N SER A 760 11.17 27.15 -4.32
CA SER A 760 12.29 26.41 -3.73
C SER A 760 12.05 24.90 -3.80
N ALA A 761 13.04 24.17 -4.32
CA ALA A 761 12.99 22.72 -4.43
C ALA A 761 13.11 22.03 -3.06
N TRP A 762 12.35 20.96 -2.85
CA TRP A 762 12.20 20.29 -1.54
C TRP A 762 13.52 19.90 -0.87
N TYR A 763 14.46 19.37 -1.64
CA TYR A 763 15.77 18.94 -1.11
C TYR A 763 16.67 20.11 -0.64
N THR A 764 16.31 21.35 -0.97
CA THR A 764 17.07 22.56 -0.59
C THR A 764 16.60 23.17 0.74
N TRP A 765 15.43 22.78 1.25
CA TRP A 765 14.81 23.44 2.40
C TRP A 765 15.64 23.31 3.68
N PRO A 766 16.15 22.12 4.08
CA PRO A 766 16.96 21.99 5.30
C PRO A 766 18.23 22.85 5.29
N TRP A 767 18.72 23.20 4.10
CA TRP A 767 19.94 23.98 3.91
C TRP A 767 19.68 25.48 3.82
N LEU A 768 18.42 25.89 3.92
CA LEU A 768 17.96 27.27 3.83
C LEU A 768 18.35 27.95 2.52
N VAL A 769 18.57 27.23 1.40
CA VAL A 769 19.15 27.84 0.19
C VAL A 769 18.36 29.06 -0.29
N ARG A 770 17.03 29.02 -0.25
CA ARG A 770 16.19 30.10 -0.75
C ARG A 770 14.98 30.34 0.19
N PRO A 771 15.08 31.31 1.12
CA PRO A 771 13.97 31.71 1.97
C PRO A 771 12.93 32.53 1.18
N THR A 772 11.78 32.79 1.80
CA THR A 772 10.65 33.50 1.17
C THR A 772 10.36 34.80 1.91
N TRP A 773 10.30 35.93 1.19
CA TRP A 773 9.80 37.19 1.74
C TRP A 773 8.29 37.17 1.83
N TYR A 774 7.76 37.55 2.99
CA TYR A 774 6.33 37.78 3.18
C TYR A 774 5.97 39.25 3.06
N TYR A 775 6.88 40.14 3.49
CA TYR A 775 6.65 41.57 3.48
C TYR A 775 7.97 42.34 3.38
N PHE A 776 8.08 43.30 2.48
CA PHE A 776 9.24 44.19 2.35
C PHE A 776 8.76 45.64 2.29
N HIS A 777 9.41 46.52 3.05
CA HIS A 777 9.15 47.95 2.99
C HIS A 777 10.43 48.77 3.19
N ASN A 778 10.62 49.81 2.39
CA ASN A 778 11.72 50.76 2.53
C ASN A 778 11.23 51.94 3.37
N ASN A 779 11.70 52.04 4.62
CA ASN A 779 11.24 53.07 5.57
C ASN A 779 11.87 54.45 5.29
N GLY A 780 12.75 54.58 4.30
CA GLY A 780 13.58 55.79 4.11
C GLY A 780 14.74 55.88 5.10
N ASN A 781 15.50 56.97 5.07
CA ASN A 781 16.65 57.23 5.96
C ASN A 781 17.65 56.06 6.06
N ASN A 782 17.91 55.37 4.94
CA ASN A 782 18.82 54.22 4.86
C ASN A 782 18.39 53.00 5.71
N THR A 783 17.09 52.86 6.01
CA THR A 783 16.52 51.74 6.76
C THR A 783 15.46 50.97 5.97
N ILE A 784 15.39 49.66 6.20
CA ILE A 784 14.42 48.74 5.62
C ILE A 784 13.70 47.96 6.71
N GLY A 785 12.48 47.50 6.43
CA GLY A 785 11.69 46.65 7.30
C GLY A 785 11.19 45.43 6.53
N GLY A 786 11.11 44.29 7.20
CA GLY A 786 10.80 43.05 6.52
C GLY A 786 10.32 41.87 7.36
N ILE A 787 9.50 41.02 6.76
CA ILE A 787 9.19 39.68 7.26
C ILE A 787 9.77 38.66 6.29
N LEU A 788 10.87 38.02 6.68
CA LEU A 788 11.51 36.95 5.95
C LEU A 788 11.24 35.60 6.66
N ALA A 789 10.61 34.66 5.97
CA ALA A 789 10.43 33.29 6.44
C ALA A 789 11.74 32.51 6.28
N LEU A 790 12.71 32.80 7.15
CA LEU A 790 14.02 32.16 7.21
C LEU A 790 14.16 31.38 8.52
N GLY A 791 14.48 30.09 8.42
CA GLY A 791 14.71 29.24 9.58
C GLY A 791 16.00 29.58 10.31
N ASN A 792 16.11 29.16 11.58
CA ASN A 792 17.35 29.36 12.33
C ASN A 792 18.45 28.42 11.78
N PRO A 793 19.59 28.91 11.26
CA PRO A 793 20.62 28.07 10.65
C PRO A 793 21.18 26.99 11.59
N ALA A 794 21.25 27.27 12.90
CA ALA A 794 21.71 26.28 13.88
C ALA A 794 20.77 25.07 13.97
N ILE A 795 19.49 25.25 13.69
CA ILE A 795 18.46 24.20 13.72
C ILE A 795 18.36 23.51 12.36
N TRP A 796 18.22 24.30 11.30
CA TRP A 796 17.89 23.77 9.97
C TRP A 796 19.06 22.98 9.36
N TRP A 797 20.29 23.49 9.42
CA TRP A 797 21.45 22.79 8.84
C TRP A 797 21.76 21.47 9.54
N LEU A 798 21.48 21.38 10.84
CA LEU A 798 21.66 20.14 11.61
C LEU A 798 20.45 19.20 11.55
N SER A 799 19.28 19.67 11.09
CA SER A 799 18.04 18.88 11.12
C SER A 799 18.19 17.49 10.48
N MET A 800 18.56 17.41 9.20
CA MET A 800 18.68 16.13 8.48
C MET A 800 19.84 15.25 8.97
N PRO A 801 21.09 15.75 9.11
CA PRO A 801 22.18 14.93 9.62
C PRO A 801 21.89 14.34 11.00
N VAL A 802 21.32 15.14 11.90
CA VAL A 802 21.00 14.68 13.26
C VAL A 802 19.84 13.69 13.27
N VAL A 803 18.81 13.89 12.45
CA VAL A 803 17.72 12.91 12.31
C VAL A 803 18.26 11.53 11.92
N LEU A 804 19.20 11.46 10.97
CA LEU A 804 19.83 10.19 10.59
C LEU A 804 20.64 9.58 11.74
N VAL A 805 21.39 10.39 12.49
CA VAL A 805 22.13 9.95 13.67
C VAL A 805 21.19 9.42 14.75
N VAL A 806 20.05 10.08 14.98
CA VAL A 806 19.04 9.66 15.97
C VAL A 806 18.39 8.34 15.57
N ILE A 807 18.05 8.14 14.29
CA ILE A 807 17.51 6.86 13.79
C ILE A 807 18.55 5.74 13.97
N TRP A 808 19.80 6.02 13.61
CA TRP A 808 20.91 5.09 13.77
C TRP A 808 21.13 4.72 15.25
N GLN A 809 21.14 5.70 16.14
CA GLN A 809 21.22 5.48 17.59
C GLN A 809 20.01 4.72 18.12
N GLY A 810 18.80 4.96 17.58
CA GLY A 810 17.61 4.16 17.90
C GLY A 810 17.79 2.68 17.56
N LEU A 811 18.47 2.37 16.45
CA LEU A 811 18.77 1.00 16.04
C LEU A 811 19.80 0.35 16.98
N LEU A 812 20.89 1.06 17.27
CA LEU A 812 21.96 0.55 18.14
C LEU A 812 21.47 0.36 19.59
N ARG A 813 20.71 1.33 20.11
CA ARG A 813 20.21 1.33 21.50
C ARG A 813 18.89 0.58 21.65
N LYS A 814 18.28 0.10 20.57
CA LYS A 814 16.95 -0.54 20.54
C LYS A 814 15.89 0.32 21.23
N ASN A 815 15.91 1.62 20.95
CA ASN A 815 15.03 2.60 21.60
C ASN A 815 14.01 3.15 20.59
N LEU A 816 12.74 2.76 20.77
CA LEU A 816 11.67 3.15 19.86
C LEU A 816 11.32 4.65 19.94
N ASN A 817 11.61 5.34 21.05
CA ASN A 817 11.40 6.79 21.13
C ASN A 817 12.27 7.50 20.07
N LEU A 818 13.52 7.09 19.89
CA LEU A 818 14.44 7.70 18.93
C LEU A 818 14.00 7.45 17.48
N TRP A 819 13.53 6.25 17.18
CA TRP A 819 12.92 5.95 15.87
C TRP A 819 11.68 6.77 15.62
N PHE A 820 10.78 6.87 16.60
CA PHE A 820 9.58 7.69 16.48
C PHE A 820 9.90 9.14 16.12
N LEU A 821 10.85 9.76 16.83
CA LEU A 821 11.27 11.14 16.56
C LEU A 821 11.87 11.31 15.16
N GLY A 822 12.82 10.45 14.79
CA GLY A 822 13.51 10.55 13.51
C GLY A 822 12.59 10.28 12.32
N PHE A 823 11.79 9.20 12.39
CA PHE A 823 10.84 8.88 11.32
C PHE A 823 9.69 9.88 11.24
N ALA A 824 9.20 10.46 12.35
CA ALA A 824 8.22 11.53 12.29
C ALA A 824 8.73 12.72 11.46
N CYS A 825 9.99 13.12 11.67
CA CYS A 825 10.62 14.18 10.88
C CYS A 825 10.70 13.82 9.39
N LEU A 826 11.13 12.59 9.06
CA LEU A 826 11.24 12.14 7.67
C LEU A 826 9.87 12.04 6.98
N PHE A 827 8.84 11.57 7.69
CA PHE A 827 7.49 11.48 7.13
C PHE A 827 6.87 12.84 6.87
N MET A 828 7.18 13.89 7.66
CA MET A 828 6.72 15.25 7.35
C MET A 828 7.48 15.90 6.18
N TYR A 829 8.59 15.31 5.74
CA TYR A 829 9.50 15.92 4.76
C TYR A 829 9.59 15.15 3.44
N LEU A 830 9.98 13.87 3.45
CA LEU A 830 10.27 13.09 2.25
C LEU A 830 9.10 12.96 1.26
N PRO A 831 7.81 12.90 1.68
CA PRO A 831 6.69 12.85 0.73
C PRO A 831 6.62 14.04 -0.23
N TRP A 832 7.24 15.19 0.11
CA TRP A 832 7.35 16.31 -0.82
C TRP A 832 8.14 15.98 -2.08
N GLY A 833 9.06 15.01 -2.02
CA GLY A 833 9.77 14.50 -3.20
C GLY A 833 8.92 13.64 -4.13
N LEU A 834 7.76 13.15 -3.66
CA LEU A 834 6.79 12.38 -4.44
C LEU A 834 5.63 13.24 -4.95
N SER A 835 5.54 14.49 -4.50
CA SER A 835 4.43 15.39 -4.83
C SER A 835 4.47 15.77 -6.32
N PRO A 836 3.37 15.63 -7.07
CA PRO A 836 3.31 16.05 -8.47
C PRO A 836 3.32 17.58 -8.65
N ARG A 837 3.19 18.34 -7.55
CA ARG A 837 3.14 19.80 -7.53
C ARG A 837 4.53 20.41 -7.80
N THR A 838 4.61 21.31 -8.78
CA THR A 838 5.86 21.99 -9.14
C THR A 838 6.08 23.32 -8.43
N LEU A 839 5.05 23.86 -7.75
CA LEU A 839 5.15 25.12 -6.99
C LEU A 839 5.30 24.86 -5.47
N ASN A 840 6.53 24.95 -4.95
CA ASN A 840 6.82 24.75 -3.53
C ASN A 840 7.70 25.84 -2.91
N PHE A 841 7.65 25.96 -1.57
CA PHE A 841 8.36 26.97 -0.79
C PHE A 841 9.12 26.36 0.39
N ALA A 842 10.22 26.99 0.81
CA ALA A 842 11.07 26.47 1.89
C ALA A 842 10.34 26.35 3.24
N HIS A 843 9.36 27.22 3.51
CA HIS A 843 8.60 27.18 4.75
C HIS A 843 7.69 25.94 4.88
N TYR A 844 7.49 25.15 3.83
CA TYR A 844 6.78 23.86 3.92
C TYR A 844 7.51 22.83 4.79
N PHE A 845 8.83 22.98 4.95
CA PHE A 845 9.61 22.18 5.88
C PHE A 845 9.23 22.42 7.35
N PHE A 846 8.51 23.50 7.66
CA PHE A 846 8.07 23.84 9.02
C PHE A 846 7.38 22.69 9.75
N GLU A 847 6.57 21.88 9.06
CA GLU A 847 5.88 20.73 9.66
C GLU A 847 6.86 19.67 10.21
N ALA A 848 8.09 19.60 9.66
CA ALA A 848 9.15 18.71 10.13
C ALA A 848 10.01 19.31 11.27
N VAL A 849 10.05 20.64 11.41
CA VAL A 849 10.94 21.37 12.34
C VAL A 849 10.74 20.96 13.81
N PRO A 850 9.51 20.77 14.34
CA PRO A 850 9.33 20.29 15.72
C PRO A 850 10.07 18.98 16.01
N TYR A 851 10.04 18.03 15.06
CA TYR A 851 10.70 16.73 15.19
C TYR A 851 12.22 16.83 14.99
N ALA A 852 12.68 17.76 14.16
CA ALA A 852 14.10 18.10 14.07
C ALA A 852 14.64 18.66 15.40
N CYS A 853 13.90 19.58 16.05
CA CYS A 853 14.26 20.13 17.35
C CYS A 853 14.34 19.03 18.43
N LEU A 854 13.37 18.12 18.44
CA LEU A 854 13.38 16.94 19.33
C LEU A 854 14.59 16.03 19.07
N SER A 855 14.94 15.81 17.79
CA SER A 855 16.09 14.99 17.40
C SER A 855 17.41 15.64 17.80
N ILE A 856 17.54 16.96 17.65
CA ILE A 856 18.70 17.72 18.13
C ILE A 856 18.84 17.60 19.65
N ALA A 857 17.75 17.78 20.40
CA ALA A 857 17.78 17.61 21.85
C ALA A 857 18.16 16.17 22.29
N ALA A 858 17.76 15.16 21.52
CA ALA A 858 18.20 13.78 21.74
C ALA A 858 19.72 13.63 21.50
N ALA A 859 20.24 14.18 20.40
CA ALA A 859 21.66 14.13 20.06
C ALA A 859 22.54 14.87 21.07
N LEU A 860 22.08 16.02 21.57
CA LEU A 860 22.71 16.73 22.69
C LEU A 860 22.76 15.85 23.96
N GLY A 861 21.73 15.05 24.19
CA GLY A 861 21.74 14.02 25.24
C GLY A 861 22.88 13.01 25.06
N PHE A 862 23.07 12.51 23.85
CA PHE A 862 24.18 11.58 23.55
C PHE A 862 25.55 12.23 23.77
N ALA A 863 25.70 13.53 23.49
CA ALA A 863 26.93 14.26 23.75
C ALA A 863 27.23 14.37 25.26
N VAL A 864 26.22 14.64 26.09
CA VAL A 864 26.34 14.66 27.56
C VAL A 864 26.70 13.28 28.11
N GLU A 865 26.06 12.23 27.61
CA GLU A 865 26.37 10.85 28.01
C GLU A 865 27.82 10.46 27.63
N ARG A 866 28.28 10.85 26.43
CA ARG A 866 29.61 10.50 25.92
C ARG A 866 30.72 11.30 26.59
N TRP A 867 30.50 12.59 26.83
CA TRP A 867 31.48 13.51 27.39
C TRP A 867 30.96 14.15 28.68
N LYS A 868 31.13 13.47 29.82
CA LYS A 868 30.55 13.89 31.10
C LYS A 868 30.88 15.34 31.52
N ASN A 869 32.13 15.78 31.28
CA ASN A 869 32.58 17.12 31.66
C ASN A 869 32.32 18.18 30.56
N ALA A 870 32.62 17.87 29.30
CA ALA A 870 32.47 18.81 28.19
C ALA A 870 31.03 18.90 27.64
N GLY A 871 30.26 17.82 27.75
CA GLY A 871 28.90 17.69 27.21
C GLY A 871 27.93 18.76 27.70
N PRO A 872 27.82 19.04 29.01
CA PRO A 872 26.98 20.13 29.50
C PRO A 872 27.36 21.51 28.92
N TRP A 873 28.65 21.76 28.69
CA TRP A 873 29.13 22.98 28.04
C TRP A 873 28.77 23.02 26.56
N ILE A 874 28.84 21.89 25.85
CA ILE A 874 28.37 21.76 24.46
C ILE A 874 26.89 22.10 24.38
N VAL A 875 26.06 21.57 25.29
CA VAL A 875 24.62 21.89 25.34
C VAL A 875 24.42 23.40 25.55
N ARG A 876 25.04 23.99 26.57
CA ARG A 876 24.90 25.43 26.86
C ARG A 876 25.37 26.29 25.70
N GLY A 877 26.51 25.96 25.11
CA GLY A 877 27.08 26.68 23.96
C GLY A 877 26.17 26.59 22.73
N TYR A 878 25.64 25.41 22.42
CA TYR A 878 24.71 25.23 21.31
C TYR A 878 23.38 25.96 21.52
N MET A 879 22.82 25.90 22.74
CA MET A 879 21.59 26.64 23.06
C MET A 879 21.82 28.16 23.01
N ALA A 880 22.96 28.65 23.50
CA ALA A 880 23.34 30.06 23.40
C ALA A 880 23.50 30.50 21.95
N LEU A 881 24.11 29.68 21.09
CA LEU A 881 24.21 29.93 19.66
C LEU A 881 22.82 30.03 19.01
N ALA A 882 21.93 29.06 19.25
CA ALA A 882 20.58 29.06 18.68
C ALA A 882 19.78 30.29 19.11
N CYS A 883 19.83 30.65 20.41
CA CYS A 883 19.16 31.85 20.92
C CYS A 883 19.78 33.14 20.38
N GLY A 884 21.12 33.20 20.30
CA GLY A 884 21.86 34.35 19.77
C GLY A 884 21.54 34.61 18.30
N LEU A 885 21.47 33.56 17.48
CA LEU A 885 21.02 33.68 16.09
C LEU A 885 19.57 34.14 15.99
N PHE A 886 18.67 33.65 16.83
CA PHE A 886 17.29 34.14 16.85
C PHE A 886 17.21 35.63 17.16
N VAL A 887 17.94 36.11 18.17
CA VAL A 887 18.01 37.55 18.49
C VAL A 887 18.61 38.34 17.34
N MET A 888 19.65 37.84 16.69
CA MET A 888 20.28 38.46 15.52
C MET A 888 19.30 38.61 14.34
N PHE A 889 18.52 37.58 14.04
CA PHE A 889 17.54 37.59 12.94
C PHE A 889 16.15 38.15 13.34
N TYR A 890 15.87 38.36 14.63
CA TYR A 890 14.57 38.85 15.11
C TYR A 890 14.03 40.09 14.38
N PRO A 891 14.85 41.11 14.04
CA PRO A 891 14.37 42.27 13.31
C PRO A 891 13.74 41.95 11.95
N ILE A 892 14.28 40.96 11.22
CA ILE A 892 13.77 40.52 9.91
C ILE A 892 12.62 39.50 10.01
N TYR A 893 12.30 39.02 11.21
CA TYR A 893 11.11 38.19 11.46
C TYR A 893 9.89 39.02 11.89
N SER A 894 10.13 40.20 12.48
CA SER A 894 9.13 41.05 13.13
C SER A 894 8.86 42.37 12.39
N ALA A 895 9.44 42.56 11.19
CA ALA A 895 9.45 43.82 10.47
C ALA A 895 9.89 45.00 11.35
N PHE A 896 10.95 44.80 12.12
CA PHE A 896 11.60 45.89 12.84
C PHE A 896 12.52 46.65 11.86
N PRO A 897 12.51 47.99 11.88
CA PRO A 897 13.33 48.79 10.97
C PRO A 897 14.82 48.58 11.29
N ILE A 898 15.60 48.22 10.27
CA ILE A 898 17.06 48.01 10.36
C ILE A 898 17.79 48.77 9.24
N PRO A 899 19.03 49.22 9.47
CA PRO A 899 19.84 49.84 8.42
C PRO A 899 20.32 48.80 7.40
N TRP A 900 20.58 49.24 6.16
CA TRP A 900 21.03 48.37 5.05
C TRP A 900 22.29 47.53 5.37
N TRP A 901 23.24 48.08 6.14
CA TRP A 901 24.44 47.33 6.51
C TRP A 901 24.11 46.10 7.38
N TYR A 902 23.09 46.22 8.24
CA TYR A 902 22.65 45.11 9.09
C TYR A 902 21.95 44.05 8.26
N TYR A 903 21.13 44.45 7.27
CA TYR A 903 20.55 43.52 6.32
C TYR A 903 21.63 42.72 5.57
N ASN A 904 22.64 43.41 5.04
CA ASN A 904 23.75 42.76 4.33
C ASN A 904 24.55 41.82 5.23
N LEU A 905 24.66 42.11 6.54
CA LEU A 905 25.27 41.21 7.52
C LEU A 905 24.45 39.92 7.72
N LEU A 906 23.12 40.01 7.68
CA LEU A 906 22.23 38.85 7.80
C LEU A 906 22.18 37.98 6.54
N ARG A 907 22.62 38.53 5.40
CA ARG A 907 22.61 37.85 4.09
C ARG A 907 23.81 36.91 3.92
N TRP A 908 23.71 35.70 4.47
CA TRP A 908 24.81 34.73 4.42
C TRP A 908 24.98 34.04 3.07
N PHE A 909 23.89 33.86 2.32
CA PHE A 909 23.93 33.35 0.96
C PHE A 909 23.50 34.43 -0.04
N PRO A 910 24.07 34.44 -1.26
CA PRO A 910 23.59 35.32 -2.33
C PRO A 910 22.12 35.07 -2.68
N SER A 911 21.65 33.83 -2.51
CA SER A 911 20.27 33.40 -2.75
C SER A 911 19.31 33.77 -1.61
N TRP A 912 19.82 34.21 -0.45
CA TRP A 912 19.01 34.91 0.53
C TRP A 912 18.82 36.31 -0.02
N VAL A 913 17.79 36.42 -0.86
CA VAL A 913 17.21 37.60 -1.50
C VAL A 913 18.10 38.84 -1.51
#